data_AF-A0A0A1TZG7-F1
#
_entry.id   AF-A0A0A1TZG7-F1
#
_cell.length_a   1.000
_cell.length_b   1.000
_cell.length_c   1.000
_cell.angle_alpha   90.00
_cell.angle_beta   90.00
_cell.angle_gamma   90.00
#
_symmetry.space_group_name_H-M   'P 1'
#
loop_
_entity.id
_entity.type
_entity.pdbx_description
1 polymer ?
#
loop_
_entity_poly.entity_id
_entity_poly.type
_entity_poly.pdbx_seq_one_letter_code
_entity_poly.pdbx_strand_id
1 'polypeptide(L)'
;MREFEREKFDSQEKVFGELAAAEECVKVAAFEVDVQEVMSYEGSEVKEMKNLAETLMRDYPAIEKSMEASKRWYGSGAEGRRNEKMMLSSLMSKIEIISKGKLSEILKKFKLKDKEIRDAEAKRNEYASLYKIVVDLAERGDVEPSSQVSDIAKKIKDIEKNHIPNLQQKCSEQIQRIVKVVAKKPNYSILLPGAENKEQTKKETKQELVVEKFEEELLLLKDKISEMFQFMEEHERLIKENYGQDAVFDNIFQFAEKYKDVPSVHLSWYKMLETSQQNKGNFIEAGVCAVHYVHYIYKYIEDKVANLQIDYLKQITTDFLDYEDPLLRTDSAELTEQSLVDWVFKGIDAFQSANLHSFAISLCYFIIPYFSANHNFRKLADTHKRINVLYSHMVDTNNRYIGYFYLVSFYGKFHCAGKQFVYRSTLRIKEFQEALVKMHSQGEQPASIVESKKQPDPNLRQIGVINVTPFNEEGTAPLTGVDFPHTRIFCSEIRRSLDGAKPDVLEKACKERTMLRLRHAFPSVLEREEVISQSITTLTPIQSSTDDISSKAEQLSLLLEKREELRLSSLQVLLKGILSAEVNGGPGAICRTFLNKDSLEKKMYPEEDVQKLFLVMQGLLEHCKEGLAIHKGQMKAEAAGLQNIFELGFLQLERTVKECKALIDENIKK
;
A
#
# COMPACT_ATOMS: atom_id res chain seq x y z
N MET A 1 48.54 9.89 -3.39
CA MET A 1 47.34 9.32 -4.07
C MET A 1 46.11 9.28 -3.17
N ARG A 2 45.87 10.28 -2.28
CA ARG A 2 44.64 10.35 -1.46
C ARG A 2 43.97 11.74 -1.41
N GLU A 3 44.53 12.75 -2.08
CA GLU A 3 43.90 14.08 -2.25
C GLU A 3 43.31 14.31 -3.65
N PHE A 4 43.83 13.63 -4.68
CA PHE A 4 43.39 13.80 -6.07
C PHE A 4 42.03 13.14 -6.40
N GLU A 5 41.52 12.28 -5.52
CA GLU A 5 40.21 11.62 -5.68
C GLU A 5 39.10 12.27 -4.83
N ARG A 6 39.44 13.16 -3.88
CA ARG A 6 38.46 13.98 -3.13
C ARG A 6 38.02 15.22 -3.90
N GLU A 7 38.90 15.83 -4.69
CA GLU A 7 38.55 16.99 -5.55
C GLU A 7 37.62 16.64 -6.72
N LYS A 8 37.51 15.36 -7.10
CA LYS A 8 36.71 14.89 -8.23
C LYS A 8 35.25 14.55 -7.86
N PHE A 9 34.97 14.40 -6.56
CA PHE A 9 33.62 14.08 -6.04
C PHE A 9 32.87 15.34 -5.58
N ASP A 10 33.57 16.33 -5.00
CA ASP A 10 33.01 17.66 -4.70
C ASP A 10 32.69 18.50 -5.96
N SER A 11 33.22 18.10 -7.12
CA SER A 11 33.01 18.75 -8.41
C SER A 11 31.85 18.18 -9.23
N GLN A 12 31.18 17.11 -8.79
CA GLN A 12 29.95 16.60 -9.44
C GLN A 12 28.67 17.04 -8.72
N GLU A 13 28.66 17.21 -7.39
CA GLU A 13 27.50 17.74 -6.66
C GLU A 13 27.30 19.25 -6.85
N LYS A 14 28.38 20.02 -7.07
CA LYS A 14 28.30 21.44 -7.48
C LYS A 14 27.72 21.65 -8.88
N VAL A 15 27.95 20.71 -9.80
CA VAL A 15 27.50 20.78 -11.21
C VAL A 15 25.99 20.53 -11.35
N PHE A 16 25.39 19.73 -10.47
CA PHE A 16 23.93 19.50 -10.47
C PHE A 16 23.13 20.62 -9.81
N GLY A 17 23.69 21.31 -8.80
CA GLY A 17 23.08 22.51 -8.23
C GLY A 17 23.13 23.74 -9.17
N GLU A 18 24.18 23.85 -9.98
CA GLU A 18 24.40 24.91 -10.98
C GLU A 18 23.55 24.74 -12.26
N LEU A 19 23.06 23.52 -12.55
CA LEU A 19 22.17 23.22 -13.68
C LEU A 19 20.69 23.55 -13.40
N ALA A 20 20.23 23.34 -12.17
CA ALA A 20 18.84 23.63 -11.76
C ALA A 20 18.55 25.15 -11.67
N ALA A 21 19.53 25.95 -11.23
CA ALA A 21 19.38 27.41 -11.14
C ALA A 21 19.42 28.11 -12.53
N ALA A 22 20.12 27.53 -13.51
CA ALA A 22 20.15 28.03 -14.89
C ALA A 22 18.87 27.70 -15.68
N GLU A 23 18.17 26.61 -15.35
CA GLU A 23 16.89 26.24 -15.97
C GLU A 23 15.74 27.17 -15.54
N GLU A 24 15.76 27.66 -14.30
CA GLU A 24 14.81 28.63 -13.75
C GLU A 24 14.96 30.04 -14.36
N CYS A 25 16.21 30.53 -14.54
CA CYS A 25 16.47 31.82 -15.20
C CYS A 25 16.00 31.87 -16.67
N VAL A 26 16.01 30.73 -17.38
CA VAL A 26 15.51 30.63 -18.77
C VAL A 26 13.98 30.61 -18.82
N LYS A 27 13.31 30.08 -17.80
CA LYS A 27 11.83 30.11 -17.66
C LYS A 27 11.32 31.51 -17.33
N VAL A 28 12.05 32.27 -16.53
CA VAL A 28 11.67 33.64 -16.12
C VAL A 28 11.93 34.68 -17.23
N ALA A 29 13.05 34.57 -17.96
CA ALA A 29 13.33 35.48 -19.09
C ALA A 29 12.43 35.21 -20.33
N ALA A 30 11.97 33.97 -20.53
CA ALA A 30 10.96 33.63 -21.53
C ALA A 30 9.57 34.18 -21.18
N PHE A 31 9.33 34.52 -19.91
CA PHE A 31 8.08 35.06 -19.39
C PHE A 31 8.04 36.60 -19.44
N GLU A 32 9.16 37.30 -19.20
CA GLU A 32 9.21 38.79 -19.23
C GLU A 32 8.87 39.42 -20.60
N VAL A 33 9.14 38.73 -21.71
CA VAL A 33 8.87 39.26 -23.06
C VAL A 33 7.39 39.14 -23.46
N ASP A 34 6.65 38.20 -22.86
CA ASP A 34 5.22 37.97 -23.14
C ASP A 34 4.28 38.66 -22.10
N VAL A 35 4.76 39.02 -20.91
CA VAL A 35 3.91 39.64 -19.85
C VAL A 35 3.49 41.08 -20.17
N GLN A 36 4.30 41.88 -20.89
CA GLN A 36 3.91 43.25 -21.23
C GLN A 36 2.74 43.32 -22.24
N GLU A 37 2.55 42.31 -23.09
CA GLU A 37 1.38 42.24 -23.98
C GLU A 37 0.14 41.70 -23.27
N VAL A 38 0.30 40.75 -22.35
CA VAL A 38 -0.80 40.13 -21.57
C VAL A 38 -1.43 41.11 -20.55
N MET A 39 -0.67 42.06 -20.01
CA MET A 39 -1.17 43.08 -19.07
C MET A 39 -2.19 44.06 -19.67
N SER A 40 -2.40 44.04 -21.00
CA SER A 40 -3.32 44.94 -21.72
C SER A 40 -4.69 44.35 -22.04
N TYR A 41 -4.95 43.08 -21.70
CA TYR A 41 -6.20 42.37 -22.02
C TYR A 41 -7.01 41.99 -20.77
N GLU A 42 -8.34 42.10 -20.87
CA GLU A 42 -9.28 41.76 -19.80
C GLU A 42 -10.11 40.50 -20.13
N GLY A 43 -10.03 39.47 -19.28
CA GLY A 43 -10.80 38.22 -19.36
C GLY A 43 -10.60 37.33 -18.13
N SER A 44 -11.54 36.44 -17.79
CA SER A 44 -11.53 35.67 -16.54
C SER A 44 -10.40 34.62 -16.42
N GLU A 45 -9.90 34.09 -17.54
CA GLU A 45 -8.74 33.19 -17.60
C GLU A 45 -7.39 33.94 -17.48
N VAL A 46 -7.39 35.27 -17.65
CA VAL A 46 -6.21 36.15 -17.52
C VAL A 46 -5.91 36.48 -16.04
N LYS A 47 -6.89 36.29 -15.15
CA LYS A 47 -6.77 36.59 -13.71
C LYS A 47 -5.83 35.63 -12.98
N GLU A 48 -5.79 34.37 -13.40
CA GLU A 48 -4.85 33.36 -12.88
C GLU A 48 -3.42 33.62 -13.36
N MET A 49 -3.24 34.06 -14.61
CA MET A 49 -1.93 34.48 -15.13
C MET A 49 -1.41 35.75 -14.44
N LYS A 50 -2.32 36.67 -14.07
CA LYS A 50 -2.00 37.91 -13.35
C LYS A 50 -1.48 37.64 -11.92
N ASN A 51 -2.11 36.71 -11.19
CA ASN A 51 -1.66 36.27 -9.87
C ASN A 51 -0.30 35.54 -9.90
N LEU A 52 -0.07 34.74 -10.95
CA LEU A 52 1.21 34.05 -11.15
C LEU A 52 2.35 35.05 -11.44
N ALA A 53 2.08 36.08 -12.25
CA ALA A 53 3.03 37.16 -12.55
C ALA A 53 3.39 38.02 -11.32
N GLU A 54 2.41 38.32 -10.46
CA GLU A 54 2.62 39.05 -9.20
C GLU A 54 3.49 38.26 -8.20
N THR A 55 3.37 36.93 -8.19
CA THR A 55 4.17 36.05 -7.32
C THR A 55 5.64 35.98 -7.77
N LEU A 56 5.89 35.96 -9.08
CA LEU A 56 7.24 35.89 -9.66
C LEU A 56 8.01 37.23 -9.54
N MET A 57 7.32 38.37 -9.65
CA MET A 57 7.91 39.69 -9.40
C MET A 57 8.36 39.87 -7.94
N ARG A 58 7.70 39.21 -6.99
CA ARG A 58 8.06 39.24 -5.57
C ARG A 58 9.38 38.52 -5.28
N ASP A 59 9.72 37.51 -6.08
CA ASP A 59 10.85 36.61 -5.82
C ASP A 59 12.13 37.03 -6.60
N TYR A 60 12.00 37.95 -7.57
CA TYR A 60 13.09 38.54 -8.39
C TYR A 60 14.27 39.17 -7.59
N PRO A 61 14.07 39.88 -6.45
CA PRO A 61 15.17 40.48 -5.68
C PRO A 61 16.11 39.44 -5.02
N ALA A 62 15.65 38.20 -4.82
CA ALA A 62 16.49 37.12 -4.29
C ALA A 62 17.47 36.58 -5.37
N ILE A 63 17.07 36.66 -6.63
CA ILE A 63 17.86 36.25 -7.80
C ILE A 63 18.95 37.29 -8.10
N GLU A 64 18.63 38.58 -7.95
CA GLU A 64 19.59 39.69 -8.12
C GLU A 64 20.75 39.61 -7.10
N LYS A 65 20.45 39.28 -5.84
CA LYS A 65 21.47 39.04 -4.80
C LYS A 65 22.40 37.86 -5.11
N SER A 66 21.88 36.84 -5.80
CA SER A 66 22.67 35.67 -6.21
C SER A 66 23.57 35.97 -7.42
N MET A 67 23.13 36.85 -8.34
CA MET A 67 23.97 37.36 -9.44
C MET A 67 25.10 38.28 -8.95
N GLU A 68 24.84 39.14 -7.95
CA GLU A 68 25.89 39.95 -7.32
C GLU A 68 26.91 39.11 -6.57
N ALA A 69 26.48 38.00 -5.97
CA ALA A 69 27.40 37.01 -5.40
C ALA A 69 28.30 36.42 -6.48
N SER A 70 27.77 35.95 -7.62
CA SER A 70 28.58 35.40 -8.72
C SER A 70 29.66 36.38 -9.24
N LYS A 71 29.31 37.67 -9.42
CA LYS A 71 30.26 38.72 -9.81
C LYS A 71 31.39 38.94 -8.79
N ARG A 72 31.12 38.69 -7.50
CA ARG A 72 32.09 38.81 -6.39
C ARG A 72 33.12 37.69 -6.39
N TRP A 73 32.77 36.50 -6.87
CA TRP A 73 33.62 35.30 -6.83
C TRP A 73 34.61 35.20 -8.01
N TYR A 74 34.22 35.63 -9.22
CA TYR A 74 35.08 35.51 -10.42
C TYR A 74 35.93 36.73 -10.75
N GLY A 75 35.66 37.88 -10.11
CA GLY A 75 36.40 39.12 -10.32
C GLY A 75 36.21 39.73 -11.72
N SER A 76 36.41 41.05 -11.83
CA SER A 76 36.12 41.86 -13.03
C SER A 76 37.16 41.77 -14.16
N GLY A 77 38.08 40.79 -14.06
CA GLY A 77 39.18 40.55 -14.99
C GLY A 77 38.78 39.97 -16.35
N ALA A 78 39.68 40.06 -17.33
CA ALA A 78 39.45 39.59 -18.70
C ALA A 78 39.33 38.05 -18.81
N GLU A 79 39.98 37.29 -17.93
CA GLU A 79 39.84 35.82 -17.85
C GLU A 79 38.49 35.40 -17.25
N GLY A 80 37.98 36.11 -16.23
CA GLY A 80 36.65 35.87 -15.66
C GLY A 80 35.54 36.06 -16.69
N ARG A 81 35.59 37.14 -17.48
CA ARG A 81 34.63 37.43 -18.56
C ARG A 81 34.71 36.43 -19.73
N ARG A 82 35.88 35.85 -20.00
CA ARG A 82 36.06 34.87 -21.07
C ARG A 82 35.49 33.50 -20.67
N ASN A 83 35.65 33.12 -19.41
CA ASN A 83 35.12 31.87 -18.86
C ASN A 83 33.58 31.92 -18.67
N GLU A 84 33.04 33.08 -18.28
CA GLU A 84 31.59 33.37 -18.25
C GLU A 84 30.94 33.20 -19.64
N LYS A 85 31.58 33.73 -20.68
CA LYS A 85 31.05 33.72 -22.07
C LYS A 85 31.14 32.35 -22.75
N MET A 86 32.13 31.52 -22.40
CA MET A 86 32.30 30.17 -22.94
C MET A 86 31.26 29.19 -22.37
N MET A 87 30.98 29.26 -21.06
CA MET A 87 29.97 28.44 -20.38
C MET A 87 28.54 28.68 -20.91
N LEU A 88 28.17 29.95 -21.14
CA LEU A 88 26.81 30.30 -21.57
C LEU A 88 26.55 30.06 -23.07
N SER A 89 27.59 29.81 -23.88
CA SER A 89 27.47 29.71 -25.36
C SER A 89 26.62 28.53 -25.88
N SER A 90 26.70 27.38 -25.22
CA SER A 90 25.92 26.17 -25.53
C SER A 90 24.44 26.31 -25.12
N LEU A 91 24.19 27.03 -24.02
CA LEU A 91 22.84 27.35 -23.54
C LEU A 91 22.14 28.32 -24.52
N MET A 92 22.87 29.35 -24.96
CA MET A 92 22.35 30.37 -25.88
C MET A 92 21.97 29.80 -27.26
N SER A 93 22.70 28.80 -27.79
CA SER A 93 22.34 28.19 -29.08
C SER A 93 21.12 27.27 -29.00
N LYS A 94 20.92 26.56 -27.88
CA LYS A 94 19.73 25.74 -27.64
C LYS A 94 18.47 26.59 -27.37
N ILE A 95 18.63 27.72 -26.68
CA ILE A 95 17.57 28.73 -26.47
C ILE A 95 17.13 29.35 -27.81
N GLU A 96 18.05 29.60 -28.75
CA GLU A 96 17.72 30.17 -30.08
C GLU A 96 16.91 29.21 -30.98
N ILE A 97 17.14 27.90 -30.88
CA ILE A 97 16.47 26.89 -31.71
C ILE A 97 15.05 26.58 -31.20
N ILE A 98 14.85 26.53 -29.88
CA ILE A 98 13.55 26.25 -29.26
C ILE A 98 12.61 27.48 -29.35
N SER A 99 13.16 28.70 -29.28
CA SER A 99 12.41 29.96 -29.32
C SER A 99 11.97 30.42 -30.71
N LYS A 100 12.68 30.08 -31.81
CA LYS A 100 12.27 30.54 -33.16
C LYS A 100 11.31 29.58 -33.86
N GLY A 101 11.52 28.26 -33.73
CA GLY A 101 10.74 27.25 -34.46
C GLY A 101 9.31 27.10 -33.95
N LYS A 102 9.15 26.69 -32.69
CA LYS A 102 7.84 26.45 -32.05
C LYS A 102 7.04 27.74 -31.90
N LEU A 103 7.69 28.83 -31.55
CA LEU A 103 7.05 30.12 -31.31
C LEU A 103 6.55 30.74 -32.63
N SER A 104 7.25 30.58 -33.77
CA SER A 104 6.71 31.01 -35.07
C SER A 104 5.51 30.18 -35.53
N GLU A 105 5.48 28.89 -35.19
CA GLU A 105 4.38 28.00 -35.54
C GLU A 105 3.13 28.30 -34.68
N ILE A 106 3.34 28.58 -33.39
CA ILE A 106 2.28 29.03 -32.47
C ILE A 106 1.80 30.44 -32.85
N LEU A 107 2.69 31.38 -33.19
CA LEU A 107 2.30 32.73 -33.67
C LEU A 107 1.49 32.66 -34.97
N LYS A 108 1.83 31.75 -35.89
CA LYS A 108 1.04 31.52 -37.11
C LYS A 108 -0.34 31.00 -36.78
N LYS A 109 -0.45 30.02 -35.86
CA LYS A 109 -1.75 29.47 -35.41
C LYS A 109 -2.60 30.53 -34.68
N PHE A 110 -1.99 31.38 -33.86
CA PHE A 110 -2.67 32.48 -33.17
C PHE A 110 -3.09 33.61 -34.12
N LYS A 111 -2.23 34.04 -35.05
CA LYS A 111 -2.60 35.04 -36.08
C LYS A 111 -3.71 34.54 -37.01
N LEU A 112 -3.75 33.24 -37.30
CA LEU A 112 -4.83 32.64 -38.07
C LEU A 112 -6.15 32.66 -37.28
N LYS A 113 -6.13 32.21 -36.02
CA LYS A 113 -7.31 32.23 -35.14
C LYS A 113 -7.82 33.65 -34.88
N ASP A 114 -6.94 34.61 -34.65
CA ASP A 114 -7.31 36.02 -34.42
C ASP A 114 -7.88 36.66 -35.71
N LYS A 115 -7.39 36.29 -36.89
CA LYS A 115 -8.00 36.68 -38.16
C LYS A 115 -9.38 36.04 -38.34
N GLU A 116 -9.54 34.75 -38.04
CA GLU A 116 -10.82 34.05 -38.11
C GLU A 116 -11.85 34.64 -37.13
N ILE A 117 -11.44 35.02 -35.92
CA ILE A 117 -12.30 35.67 -34.92
C ILE A 117 -12.71 37.07 -35.39
N ARG A 118 -11.78 37.87 -35.92
CA ARG A 118 -12.08 39.21 -36.47
C ARG A 118 -12.98 39.15 -37.69
N ASP A 119 -12.75 38.21 -38.61
CA ASP A 119 -13.58 37.99 -39.79
C ASP A 119 -14.99 37.50 -39.38
N ALA A 120 -15.09 36.63 -38.37
CA ALA A 120 -16.36 36.19 -37.81
C ALA A 120 -17.12 37.32 -37.10
N GLU A 121 -16.42 38.19 -36.35
CA GLU A 121 -17.04 39.33 -35.68
C GLU A 121 -17.48 40.43 -36.66
N ALA A 122 -16.70 40.70 -37.72
CA ALA A 122 -17.10 41.59 -38.80
C ALA A 122 -18.39 41.11 -39.47
N LYS A 123 -18.50 39.81 -39.76
CA LYS A 123 -19.72 39.19 -40.32
C LYS A 123 -20.90 39.23 -39.34
N ARG A 124 -20.66 39.07 -38.03
CA ARG A 124 -21.72 39.25 -37.00
C ARG A 124 -22.22 40.69 -36.93
N ASN A 125 -21.33 41.67 -37.05
CA ASN A 125 -21.70 43.09 -37.06
C ASN A 125 -22.44 43.46 -38.35
N GLU A 126 -22.02 42.90 -39.50
CA GLU A 126 -22.74 43.04 -40.77
C GLU A 126 -24.15 42.45 -40.66
N TYR A 127 -24.27 41.22 -40.15
CA TYR A 127 -25.56 40.56 -39.89
C TYR A 127 -26.49 41.41 -39.00
N ALA A 128 -25.96 41.97 -37.89
CA ALA A 128 -26.71 42.85 -37.00
C ALA A 128 -27.16 44.16 -37.67
N SER A 129 -26.31 44.73 -38.52
CA SER A 129 -26.63 45.96 -39.25
C SER A 129 -27.74 45.73 -40.29
N LEU A 130 -27.68 44.60 -41.01
CA LEU A 130 -28.70 44.22 -41.99
C LEU A 130 -30.04 43.93 -41.31
N TYR A 131 -30.05 43.23 -40.17
CA TYR A 131 -31.26 43.01 -39.40
C TYR A 131 -31.86 44.33 -38.89
N LYS A 132 -31.04 45.28 -38.42
CA LYS A 132 -31.54 46.59 -37.99
C LYS A 132 -32.18 47.38 -39.13
N ILE A 133 -31.55 47.41 -40.30
CA ILE A 133 -32.08 48.09 -41.50
C ILE A 133 -33.38 47.43 -41.98
N VAL A 134 -33.44 46.09 -41.98
CA VAL A 134 -34.63 45.35 -42.42
C VAL A 134 -35.78 45.51 -41.45
N VAL A 135 -35.53 45.51 -40.12
CA VAL A 135 -36.57 45.82 -39.12
C VAL A 135 -37.18 47.20 -39.39
N ASP A 136 -36.34 48.23 -39.53
CA ASP A 136 -36.79 49.61 -39.74
C ASP A 136 -37.57 49.77 -41.05
N LEU A 137 -37.17 49.08 -42.12
CA LEU A 137 -37.87 49.08 -43.41
C LEU A 137 -39.18 48.28 -43.36
N ALA A 138 -39.21 47.15 -42.64
CA ALA A 138 -40.41 46.32 -42.51
C ALA A 138 -41.47 46.98 -41.61
N GLU A 139 -41.05 47.75 -40.61
CA GLU A 139 -41.94 48.55 -39.76
C GLU A 139 -42.56 49.74 -40.52
N ARG A 140 -41.84 50.33 -41.49
CA ARG A 140 -42.30 51.50 -42.28
C ARG A 140 -42.97 51.17 -43.62
N GLY A 141 -42.70 50.00 -44.18
CA GLY A 141 -43.19 49.59 -45.51
C GLY A 141 -44.67 49.16 -45.53
N ASP A 142 -45.21 48.93 -46.73
CA ASP A 142 -46.59 48.43 -46.94
C ASP A 142 -46.71 46.90 -46.73
N VAL A 143 -47.80 46.28 -47.20
CA VAL A 143 -48.14 44.86 -46.96
C VAL A 143 -47.21 43.89 -47.72
N GLU A 144 -46.52 44.35 -48.77
CA GLU A 144 -45.57 43.53 -49.56
C GLU A 144 -44.12 44.02 -49.45
N PRO A 145 -43.13 43.10 -49.36
CA PRO A 145 -41.71 43.45 -49.27
C PRO A 145 -41.23 44.12 -50.56
N SER A 146 -40.63 45.31 -50.44
CA SER A 146 -39.98 45.97 -51.57
C SER A 146 -38.79 45.15 -52.08
N SER A 147 -38.36 45.37 -53.34
CA SER A 147 -37.22 44.64 -53.91
C SER A 147 -35.96 44.75 -53.04
N GLN A 148 -35.77 45.90 -52.39
CA GLN A 148 -34.68 46.14 -51.45
C GLN A 148 -34.74 45.22 -50.22
N VAL A 149 -35.92 44.96 -49.66
CA VAL A 149 -36.08 44.04 -48.52
C VAL A 149 -35.80 42.60 -48.96
N SER A 150 -36.22 42.21 -50.16
CA SER A 150 -35.92 40.89 -50.71
C SER A 150 -34.42 40.67 -50.98
N ASP A 151 -33.71 41.70 -51.42
CA ASP A 151 -32.26 41.61 -51.69
C ASP A 151 -31.44 41.56 -50.40
N ILE A 152 -31.86 42.30 -49.36
CA ILE A 152 -31.22 42.21 -48.05
C ILE A 152 -31.51 40.86 -47.39
N ALA A 153 -32.72 40.31 -47.56
CA ALA A 153 -33.07 38.97 -47.07
C ALA A 153 -32.17 37.87 -47.67
N LYS A 154 -31.82 37.96 -48.96
CA LYS A 154 -30.88 37.04 -49.60
C LYS A 154 -29.49 37.12 -48.98
N LYS A 155 -28.97 38.33 -48.76
CA LYS A 155 -27.66 38.54 -48.11
C LYS A 155 -27.63 38.00 -46.68
N ILE A 156 -28.70 38.19 -45.92
CA ILE A 156 -28.85 37.63 -44.58
C ILE A 156 -28.78 36.09 -44.63
N LYS A 157 -29.51 35.45 -45.56
CA LYS A 157 -29.49 33.98 -45.74
C LYS A 157 -28.12 33.45 -46.15
N ASP A 158 -27.37 34.20 -46.97
CA ASP A 158 -26.00 33.81 -47.35
C ASP A 158 -25.03 33.87 -46.17
N ILE A 159 -25.23 34.79 -45.22
CA ILE A 159 -24.45 34.82 -43.97
C ILE A 159 -24.81 33.65 -43.05
N GLU A 160 -26.10 33.29 -42.93
CA GLU A 160 -26.57 32.18 -42.09
C GLU A 160 -26.06 30.81 -42.58
N LYS A 161 -25.92 30.63 -43.91
CA LYS A 161 -25.33 29.41 -44.50
C LYS A 161 -23.89 29.14 -44.04
N ASN A 162 -23.14 30.16 -43.63
CA ASN A 162 -21.74 30.02 -43.23
C ASN A 162 -21.54 29.50 -41.79
N HIS A 163 -22.60 29.11 -41.06
CA HIS A 163 -22.56 28.43 -39.75
C HIS A 163 -21.64 29.09 -38.71
N ILE A 164 -21.73 30.41 -38.58
CA ILE A 164 -20.95 31.18 -37.61
C ILE A 164 -21.52 30.96 -36.20
N PRO A 165 -20.73 30.53 -35.20
CA PRO A 165 -21.22 30.32 -33.83
C PRO A 165 -21.74 31.64 -33.22
N ASN A 166 -22.78 31.57 -32.37
CA ASN A 166 -23.39 32.71 -31.65
C ASN A 166 -23.84 33.90 -32.53
N LEU A 167 -24.18 33.66 -33.80
CA LEU A 167 -24.58 34.70 -34.76
C LEU A 167 -25.80 35.52 -34.31
N GLN A 168 -26.78 34.87 -33.68
CA GLN A 168 -28.05 35.48 -33.28
C GLN A 168 -27.99 36.21 -31.93
N GLN A 169 -26.92 36.05 -31.14
CA GLN A 169 -26.83 36.56 -29.78
C GLN A 169 -26.90 38.10 -29.70
N LYS A 170 -26.25 38.81 -30.64
CA LYS A 170 -26.29 40.29 -30.75
C LYS A 170 -27.57 40.84 -31.39
N CYS A 171 -28.39 40.00 -32.03
CA CYS A 171 -29.56 40.42 -32.82
C CYS A 171 -30.90 39.91 -32.27
N SER A 172 -30.89 39.33 -31.06
CA SER A 172 -32.04 38.67 -30.45
C SER A 172 -33.24 39.61 -30.29
N GLU A 173 -33.01 40.88 -29.95
CA GLU A 173 -34.06 41.89 -29.82
C GLU A 173 -34.69 42.27 -31.18
N GLN A 174 -33.88 42.39 -32.23
CA GLN A 174 -34.31 42.70 -33.60
C GLN A 174 -35.08 41.53 -34.21
N ILE A 175 -34.64 40.29 -33.96
CA ILE A 175 -35.32 39.07 -34.39
C ILE A 175 -36.71 38.98 -33.73
N GLN A 176 -36.82 39.28 -32.44
CA GLN A 176 -38.11 39.33 -31.75
C GLN A 176 -39.06 40.41 -32.31
N ARG A 177 -38.53 41.55 -32.76
CA ARG A 177 -39.32 42.59 -33.43
C ARG A 177 -39.81 42.14 -34.81
N ILE A 178 -38.97 41.50 -35.61
CA ILE A 178 -39.38 40.90 -36.90
C ILE A 178 -40.46 39.84 -36.70
N VAL A 179 -40.35 38.97 -35.69
CA VAL A 179 -41.39 37.97 -35.37
C VAL A 179 -42.75 38.65 -35.15
N LYS A 180 -42.79 39.81 -34.47
CA LYS A 180 -44.02 40.59 -34.27
C LYS A 180 -44.52 41.25 -35.56
N VAL A 181 -43.63 41.68 -36.45
CA VAL A 181 -43.99 42.26 -37.76
C VAL A 181 -44.53 41.19 -38.70
N VAL A 182 -43.91 40.01 -38.76
CA VAL A 182 -44.37 38.87 -39.56
C VAL A 182 -45.75 38.38 -39.10
N ALA A 183 -46.03 38.41 -37.79
CA ALA A 183 -47.36 38.09 -37.25
C ALA A 183 -48.47 39.03 -37.74
N LYS A 184 -48.14 40.28 -38.11
CA LYS A 184 -49.09 41.26 -38.68
C LYS A 184 -49.07 41.29 -40.21
N LYS A 185 -47.95 40.89 -40.84
CA LYS A 185 -47.73 40.89 -42.29
C LYS A 185 -47.08 39.56 -42.73
N PRO A 186 -47.87 38.55 -43.12
CA PRO A 186 -47.36 37.19 -43.36
C PRO A 186 -46.41 37.08 -44.57
N ASN A 187 -46.44 38.04 -45.50
CA ASN A 187 -45.58 38.07 -46.69
C ASN A 187 -44.09 38.34 -46.37
N TYR A 188 -43.74 38.67 -45.12
CA TYR A 188 -42.36 38.90 -44.65
C TYR A 188 -41.73 37.67 -43.98
N SER A 189 -42.36 36.49 -44.05
CA SER A 189 -41.89 35.22 -43.47
C SER A 189 -40.48 34.81 -43.91
N ILE A 190 -40.01 35.31 -45.05
CA ILE A 190 -38.66 35.05 -45.59
C ILE A 190 -37.52 35.59 -44.71
N LEU A 191 -37.85 36.46 -43.74
CA LEU A 191 -36.93 37.10 -42.81
C LEU A 191 -36.80 36.38 -41.46
N LEU A 192 -37.53 35.28 -41.25
CA LEU A 192 -37.39 34.48 -40.02
C LEU A 192 -36.17 33.55 -40.11
N PRO A 193 -35.32 33.50 -39.07
CA PRO A 193 -34.18 32.58 -39.06
C PRO A 193 -34.65 31.12 -39.07
N GLY A 194 -34.10 30.30 -39.97
CA GLY A 194 -34.27 28.84 -39.93
C GLY A 194 -35.57 28.25 -40.51
N ALA A 195 -36.33 29.00 -41.32
CA ALA A 195 -37.51 28.46 -42.00
C ALA A 195 -37.12 27.62 -43.24
N GLU A 196 -36.57 26.42 -42.99
CA GLU A 196 -36.64 25.18 -43.79
C GLU A 196 -35.54 24.23 -43.28
N ASN A 197 -35.91 23.22 -42.49
CA ASN A 197 -35.33 21.86 -42.50
C ASN A 197 -35.85 21.01 -41.31
N LYS A 198 -36.91 20.22 -41.55
CA LYS A 198 -37.45 19.21 -40.62
C LYS A 198 -36.63 17.90 -40.56
N GLU A 199 -35.31 17.96 -40.73
CA GLU A 199 -34.43 16.77 -40.67
C GLU A 199 -33.40 16.79 -39.51
N GLN A 200 -33.33 17.84 -38.69
CA GLN A 200 -32.35 17.95 -37.60
C GLN A 200 -32.80 17.41 -36.23
N THR A 201 -34.09 17.11 -36.04
CA THR A 201 -34.65 16.63 -34.75
C THR A 201 -34.22 15.20 -34.37
N LYS A 202 -33.40 14.51 -35.17
CA LYS A 202 -32.75 13.23 -34.81
C LYS A 202 -31.28 13.36 -34.43
N LYS A 203 -30.63 14.51 -34.66
CA LYS A 203 -29.22 14.75 -34.29
C LYS A 203 -29.09 15.50 -32.96
N GLU A 204 -30.02 16.41 -32.64
CA GLU A 204 -29.99 17.18 -31.40
C GLU A 204 -30.18 16.28 -30.15
N THR A 205 -31.11 15.31 -30.19
CA THR A 205 -31.31 14.35 -29.09
C THR A 205 -30.12 13.40 -28.89
N LYS A 206 -29.23 13.26 -29.87
CA LYS A 206 -28.00 12.45 -29.75
C LYS A 206 -26.81 13.27 -29.26
N GLN A 207 -26.82 14.58 -29.48
CA GLN A 207 -25.76 15.48 -29.00
C GLN A 207 -26.00 15.89 -27.55
N GLU A 208 -27.23 16.17 -27.12
CA GLU A 208 -27.55 16.44 -25.71
C GLU A 208 -27.27 15.22 -24.82
N LEU A 209 -27.65 14.00 -25.26
CA LEU A 209 -27.33 12.75 -24.55
C LEU A 209 -25.83 12.41 -24.48
N VAL A 210 -25.01 12.93 -25.40
CA VAL A 210 -23.55 12.74 -25.39
C VAL A 210 -22.87 13.80 -24.52
N VAL A 211 -23.41 15.03 -24.47
CA VAL A 211 -22.93 16.09 -23.59
C VAL A 211 -23.27 15.78 -22.14
N GLU A 212 -24.49 15.31 -21.83
CA GLU A 212 -24.85 14.87 -20.47
C GLU A 212 -23.95 13.71 -19.99
N LYS A 213 -23.70 12.71 -20.83
CA LYS A 213 -22.75 11.63 -20.49
C LYS A 213 -21.32 12.11 -20.27
N PHE A 214 -20.86 13.08 -21.07
CA PHE A 214 -19.51 13.63 -20.93
C PHE A 214 -19.37 14.51 -19.67
N GLU A 215 -20.42 15.26 -19.32
CA GLU A 215 -20.49 16.02 -18.07
C GLU A 215 -20.53 15.10 -16.84
N GLU A 216 -21.27 13.99 -16.90
CA GLU A 216 -21.27 12.95 -15.87
C GLU A 216 -19.88 12.30 -15.71
N GLU A 217 -19.18 11.99 -16.81
CA GLU A 217 -17.81 11.45 -16.79
C GLU A 217 -16.78 12.45 -16.24
N LEU A 218 -16.91 13.74 -16.58
CA LEU A 218 -16.07 14.81 -16.04
C LEU A 218 -16.30 15.02 -14.54
N LEU A 219 -17.55 14.93 -14.09
CA LEU A 219 -17.89 15.03 -12.67
C LEU A 219 -17.31 13.86 -11.89
N LEU A 220 -17.43 12.63 -12.40
CA LEU A 220 -16.83 11.44 -11.81
C LEU A 220 -15.29 11.56 -11.73
N LEU A 221 -14.65 12.10 -12.76
CA LEU A 221 -13.20 12.33 -12.76
C LEU A 221 -12.81 13.39 -11.72
N LYS A 222 -13.56 14.48 -11.63
CA LYS A 222 -13.35 15.54 -10.64
C LYS A 222 -13.50 15.00 -9.22
N ASP A 223 -14.49 14.16 -8.97
CA ASP A 223 -14.74 13.55 -7.66
C ASP A 223 -13.59 12.60 -7.29
N LYS A 224 -13.14 11.74 -8.22
CA LYS A 224 -11.96 10.87 -8.02
C LYS A 224 -10.69 11.67 -7.73
N ILE A 225 -10.44 12.76 -8.46
CA ILE A 225 -9.29 13.64 -8.22
C ILE A 225 -9.38 14.29 -6.83
N SER A 226 -10.57 14.75 -6.45
CA SER A 226 -10.80 15.37 -5.13
C SER A 226 -10.56 14.36 -4.00
N GLU A 227 -11.00 13.12 -4.17
CA GLU A 227 -10.69 12.03 -3.23
C GLU A 227 -9.19 11.77 -3.14
N MET A 228 -8.46 11.74 -4.26
CA MET A 228 -7.00 11.60 -4.25
C MET A 228 -6.31 12.73 -3.48
N PHE A 229 -6.75 13.98 -3.66
CA PHE A 229 -6.21 15.12 -2.91
C PHE A 229 -6.47 14.99 -1.41
N GLN A 230 -7.67 14.59 -0.99
CA GLN A 230 -7.99 14.36 0.42
C GLN A 230 -7.08 13.28 1.03
N PHE A 231 -6.78 12.21 0.30
CA PHE A 231 -5.83 11.19 0.76
C PHE A 231 -4.41 11.74 0.91
N MET A 232 -3.95 12.59 -0.01
CA MET A 232 -2.62 13.20 0.08
C MET A 232 -2.52 14.19 1.25
N GLU A 233 -3.56 14.98 1.50
CA GLU A 233 -3.63 15.85 2.68
C GLU A 233 -3.60 15.04 3.98
N GLU A 234 -4.33 13.93 4.04
CA GLU A 234 -4.30 13.00 5.17
C GLU A 234 -2.89 12.41 5.37
N HIS A 235 -2.25 11.96 4.29
CA HIS A 235 -0.90 11.42 4.31
C HIS A 235 0.11 12.45 4.86
N GLU A 236 0.02 13.70 4.38
CA GLU A 236 0.89 14.78 4.85
C GLU A 236 0.62 15.11 6.33
N ARG A 237 -0.66 15.08 6.75
CA ARG A 237 -1.03 15.24 8.16
C ARG A 237 -0.45 14.13 9.04
N LEU A 238 -0.54 12.88 8.61
CA LEU A 238 0.01 11.73 9.35
C LEU A 238 1.52 11.87 9.59
N ILE A 239 2.24 12.39 8.59
CA ILE A 239 3.68 12.69 8.67
C ILE A 239 3.94 13.88 9.61
N LYS A 240 3.24 15.01 9.40
CA LYS A 240 3.45 16.26 10.16
C LYS A 240 3.14 16.10 11.65
N GLU A 241 2.06 15.41 11.97
CA GLU A 241 1.62 15.16 13.35
C GLU A 241 2.27 13.90 13.97
N ASN A 242 3.10 13.19 13.19
CA ASN A 242 3.82 11.99 13.59
C ASN A 242 2.94 10.97 14.34
N TYR A 243 1.92 10.47 13.65
CA TYR A 243 1.02 9.43 14.18
C TYR A 243 1.66 8.04 14.32
N GLY A 244 2.95 7.91 14.01
CA GLY A 244 3.67 6.65 13.91
C GLY A 244 3.89 6.25 12.46
N GLN A 245 5.06 5.66 12.19
CA GLN A 245 5.42 5.22 10.84
C GLN A 245 4.51 4.08 10.35
N ASP A 246 3.99 3.28 11.28
CA ASP A 246 3.03 2.22 11.00
C ASP A 246 1.72 2.77 10.40
N ALA A 247 1.18 3.86 10.95
CA ALA A 247 0.00 4.52 10.40
C ALA A 247 0.25 5.12 9.01
N VAL A 248 1.45 5.65 8.77
CA VAL A 248 1.86 6.17 7.46
C VAL A 248 1.90 5.04 6.43
N PHE A 249 2.48 3.89 6.76
CA PHE A 249 2.55 2.74 5.86
C PHE A 249 1.17 2.15 5.56
N ASP A 250 0.29 2.05 6.58
CA ASP A 250 -1.10 1.64 6.37
C ASP A 250 -1.81 2.54 5.35
N ASN A 251 -1.62 3.86 5.46
CA ASN A 251 -2.23 4.84 4.56
C ASN A 251 -1.68 4.71 3.11
N ILE A 252 -0.36 4.54 2.96
CA ILE A 252 0.26 4.30 1.65
C ILE A 252 -0.33 3.05 1.00
N PHE A 253 -0.43 1.95 1.75
CA PHE A 253 -0.93 0.69 1.24
C PHE A 253 -2.42 0.76 0.90
N GLN A 254 -3.26 1.33 1.78
CA GLN A 254 -4.69 1.53 1.51
C GLN A 254 -4.94 2.37 0.25
N PHE A 255 -4.13 3.41 0.03
CA PHE A 255 -4.23 4.21 -1.19
C PHE A 255 -3.86 3.38 -2.42
N ALA A 256 -2.76 2.64 -2.36
CA ALA A 256 -2.33 1.78 -3.45
C ALA A 256 -3.38 0.69 -3.77
N GLU A 257 -3.98 0.08 -2.75
CA GLU A 257 -5.06 -0.91 -2.89
C GLU A 257 -6.31 -0.30 -3.53
N LYS A 258 -6.73 0.89 -3.08
CA LYS A 258 -7.92 1.59 -3.60
C LYS A 258 -7.79 1.93 -5.09
N TYR A 259 -6.60 2.29 -5.56
CA TYR A 259 -6.34 2.67 -6.94
C TYR A 259 -5.65 1.57 -7.76
N LYS A 260 -5.88 0.29 -7.42
CA LYS A 260 -5.34 -0.87 -8.14
C LYS A 260 -5.70 -0.89 -9.63
N ASP A 261 -6.81 -0.28 -10.03
CA ASP A 261 -7.27 -0.22 -11.43
C ASP A 261 -6.50 0.82 -12.27
N VAL A 262 -5.69 1.66 -11.63
CA VAL A 262 -4.87 2.70 -12.27
C VAL A 262 -3.40 2.36 -12.09
N PRO A 263 -2.76 1.66 -13.05
CA PRO A 263 -1.41 1.10 -12.88
C PRO A 263 -0.36 2.13 -12.45
N SER A 264 -0.37 3.33 -13.06
CA SER A 264 0.61 4.37 -12.76
C SER A 264 0.55 4.86 -11.31
N VAL A 265 -0.65 4.89 -10.72
CA VAL A 265 -0.85 5.31 -9.33
C VAL A 265 -0.50 4.15 -8.40
N HIS A 266 -1.09 2.98 -8.64
CA HIS A 266 -0.85 1.78 -7.84
C HIS A 266 0.65 1.46 -7.68
N LEU A 267 1.37 1.38 -8.81
CA LEU A 267 2.78 1.01 -8.82
C LEU A 267 3.67 2.08 -8.20
N SER A 268 3.38 3.36 -8.40
CA SER A 268 4.14 4.46 -7.78
C SER A 268 4.07 4.40 -6.25
N TRP A 269 2.89 4.14 -5.69
CA TRP A 269 2.70 4.06 -4.25
C TRP A 269 3.24 2.77 -3.66
N TYR A 270 3.13 1.64 -4.37
CA TYR A 270 3.81 0.39 -3.99
C TYR A 270 5.33 0.54 -3.96
N LYS A 271 5.91 1.22 -4.94
CA LYS A 271 7.34 1.50 -5.00
C LYS A 271 7.76 2.40 -3.85
N MET A 272 6.97 3.42 -3.52
CA MET A 272 7.19 4.24 -2.34
C MET A 272 7.17 3.40 -1.06
N LEU A 273 6.18 2.51 -0.90
CA LEU A 273 6.09 1.60 0.24
C LEU A 273 7.32 0.70 0.35
N GLU A 274 7.72 0.05 -0.74
CA GLU A 274 8.91 -0.81 -0.77
C GLU A 274 10.17 -0.07 -0.35
N THR A 275 10.40 1.12 -0.92
CA THR A 275 11.58 1.92 -0.60
C THR A 275 11.56 2.38 0.86
N SER A 276 10.39 2.78 1.39
CA SER A 276 10.25 3.13 2.79
C SER A 276 10.50 1.95 3.74
N GLN A 277 10.00 0.75 3.41
CA GLN A 277 10.25 -0.47 4.18
C GLN A 277 11.74 -0.85 4.15
N GLN A 278 12.38 -0.76 2.98
CA GLN A 278 13.80 -1.04 2.83
C GLN A 278 14.67 -0.08 3.64
N ASN A 279 14.36 1.22 3.64
CA ASN A 279 15.06 2.23 4.43
C ASN A 279 14.96 1.98 5.95
N LYS A 280 13.85 1.38 6.41
CA LYS A 280 13.66 1.00 7.81
C LYS A 280 14.38 -0.31 8.19
N GLY A 281 14.84 -1.09 7.20
CA GLY A 281 15.43 -2.42 7.40
C GLY A 281 14.39 -3.55 7.46
N ASN A 282 13.15 -3.28 7.04
CA ASN A 282 12.07 -4.25 6.96
C ASN A 282 12.13 -5.01 5.64
N PHE A 283 13.15 -5.84 5.51
CA PHE A 283 13.46 -6.52 4.24
C PHE A 283 12.43 -7.58 3.83
N ILE A 284 11.69 -8.17 4.78
CA ILE A 284 10.63 -9.14 4.48
C ILE A 284 9.48 -8.42 3.78
N GLU A 285 8.98 -7.36 4.41
CA GLU A 285 7.87 -6.55 3.90
C GLU A 285 8.23 -5.90 2.57
N ALA A 286 9.46 -5.40 2.40
CA ALA A 286 9.97 -4.89 1.12
C ALA A 286 10.01 -5.98 0.03
N GLY A 287 10.46 -7.20 0.36
CA GLY A 287 10.46 -8.33 -0.56
C GLY A 287 9.05 -8.74 -0.99
N VAL A 288 8.08 -8.71 -0.06
CA VAL A 288 6.67 -8.98 -0.36
C VAL A 288 6.10 -7.87 -1.25
N CYS A 289 6.42 -6.60 -1.01
CA CYS A 289 6.05 -5.49 -1.91
C CYS A 289 6.55 -5.73 -3.33
N ALA A 290 7.80 -6.17 -3.48
CA ALA A 290 8.38 -6.51 -4.78
C ALA A 290 7.62 -7.68 -5.45
N VAL A 291 7.22 -8.70 -4.69
CA VAL A 291 6.44 -9.84 -5.20
C VAL A 291 5.06 -9.40 -5.70
N HIS A 292 4.36 -8.52 -4.98
CA HIS A 292 3.10 -7.93 -5.45
C HIS A 292 3.30 -7.12 -6.73
N TYR A 293 4.36 -6.32 -6.80
CA TYR A 293 4.71 -5.54 -7.98
C TYR A 293 4.98 -6.45 -9.20
N VAL A 294 5.76 -7.53 -9.00
CA VAL A 294 6.03 -8.56 -10.02
C VAL A 294 4.75 -9.23 -10.48
N HIS A 295 3.87 -9.62 -9.56
CA HIS A 295 2.58 -10.24 -9.88
C HIS A 295 1.67 -9.29 -10.69
N TYR A 296 1.66 -7.99 -10.35
CA TYR A 296 0.93 -6.98 -11.12
C TYR A 296 1.45 -6.88 -12.56
N ILE A 297 2.76 -6.70 -12.74
CA ILE A 297 3.34 -6.62 -14.09
C ILE A 297 3.04 -7.91 -14.85
N TYR A 298 3.26 -9.07 -14.22
CA TYR A 298 3.05 -10.36 -14.85
C TYR A 298 1.64 -10.52 -15.40
N LYS A 299 0.59 -10.20 -14.63
CA LYS A 299 -0.80 -10.22 -15.12
C LYS A 299 -1.02 -9.29 -16.32
N TYR A 300 -0.33 -8.16 -16.37
CA TYR A 300 -0.47 -7.21 -17.49
C TYR A 300 0.27 -7.65 -18.77
N ILE A 301 1.38 -8.37 -18.64
CA ILE A 301 2.22 -8.79 -19.78
C ILE A 301 2.18 -10.30 -20.03
N GLU A 302 1.23 -11.02 -19.45
CA GLU A 302 1.12 -12.49 -19.51
C GLU A 302 1.17 -12.99 -20.97
N ASP A 303 0.46 -12.32 -21.87
CA ASP A 303 0.44 -12.63 -23.31
C ASP A 303 1.80 -12.52 -24.00
N LYS A 304 2.71 -11.70 -23.46
CA LYS A 304 4.04 -11.44 -24.05
C LYS A 304 5.12 -12.33 -23.43
N VAL A 305 4.91 -12.81 -22.21
CA VAL A 305 5.94 -13.53 -21.44
C VAL A 305 5.55 -14.98 -21.25
N ALA A 306 5.89 -15.82 -22.23
CA ALA A 306 5.64 -17.25 -22.17
C ALA A 306 6.50 -17.94 -21.08
N ASN A 307 5.92 -18.97 -20.45
CA ASN A 307 6.58 -19.96 -19.59
C ASN A 307 6.94 -19.56 -18.14
N LEU A 308 6.49 -18.42 -17.61
CA LEU A 308 6.64 -18.13 -16.18
C LEU A 308 5.71 -19.01 -15.33
N GLN A 309 6.20 -19.44 -14.16
CA GLN A 309 5.45 -20.31 -13.24
C GLN A 309 4.98 -19.53 -12.00
N ILE A 310 3.75 -19.02 -12.04
CA ILE A 310 3.13 -18.21 -10.98
C ILE A 310 3.10 -18.94 -9.63
N ASP A 311 3.06 -20.27 -9.64
CA ASP A 311 2.96 -21.06 -8.41
C ASP A 311 4.15 -20.84 -7.46
N TYR A 312 5.32 -20.41 -7.96
CA TYR A 312 6.42 -20.00 -7.11
C TYR A 312 6.17 -18.67 -6.38
N LEU A 313 5.40 -17.73 -6.96
CA LEU A 313 4.98 -16.51 -6.26
C LEU A 313 3.99 -16.85 -5.14
N LYS A 314 3.09 -17.82 -5.38
CA LYS A 314 2.12 -18.30 -4.38
C LYS A 314 2.78 -19.00 -3.18
N GLN A 315 3.99 -19.55 -3.35
CA GLN A 315 4.78 -20.08 -2.25
C GLN A 315 5.29 -18.99 -1.29
N ILE A 316 5.31 -17.72 -1.74
CA ILE A 316 5.75 -16.58 -0.92
C ILE A 316 4.56 -15.90 -0.26
N THR A 317 3.52 -15.59 -1.03
CA THR A 317 2.28 -15.03 -0.50
C THR A 317 1.10 -15.58 -1.27
N THR A 318 0.03 -15.93 -0.57
CA THR A 318 -1.24 -16.32 -1.16
C THR A 318 -2.22 -15.15 -1.25
N ASP A 319 -1.89 -14.03 -0.63
CA ASP A 319 -2.77 -12.87 -0.48
C ASP A 319 -2.54 -11.82 -1.56
N PHE A 320 -2.59 -12.25 -2.83
CA PHE A 320 -2.50 -11.32 -3.93
C PHE A 320 -3.76 -10.47 -4.04
N LEU A 321 -3.59 -9.20 -4.40
CA LEU A 321 -4.71 -8.34 -4.73
C LEU A 321 -5.42 -8.86 -5.99
N ASP A 322 -6.75 -8.76 -5.99
CA ASP A 322 -7.59 -9.02 -7.17
C ASP A 322 -7.42 -7.89 -8.18
N TYR A 323 -6.32 -7.95 -8.94
CA TYR A 323 -6.07 -7.08 -10.09
C TYR A 323 -7.09 -7.41 -11.19
N GLU A 324 -8.06 -6.53 -11.40
CA GLU A 324 -8.95 -6.55 -12.56
C GLU A 324 -8.23 -5.95 -13.79
N ASP A 325 -8.81 -6.15 -14.97
CA ASP A 325 -8.29 -5.54 -16.19
C ASP A 325 -8.28 -3.99 -16.04
N PRO A 326 -7.14 -3.31 -16.22
CA PRO A 326 -7.06 -1.88 -16.06
C PRO A 326 -8.07 -1.15 -16.96
N LEU A 327 -8.88 -0.26 -16.37
CA LEU A 327 -9.90 0.54 -17.08
C LEU A 327 -9.31 1.38 -18.21
N LEU A 328 -8.02 1.71 -18.12
CA LEU A 328 -7.26 2.46 -19.11
C LEU A 328 -5.97 1.69 -19.40
N ARG A 329 -5.75 1.38 -20.69
CA ARG A 329 -4.42 0.98 -21.19
C ARG A 329 -3.48 2.16 -21.07
N THR A 330 -2.87 2.32 -19.90
CA THR A 330 -1.69 3.16 -19.77
C THR A 330 -0.52 2.39 -20.34
N ASP A 331 0.04 2.89 -21.45
CA ASP A 331 1.40 2.58 -21.88
C ASP A 331 2.39 3.15 -20.85
N SER A 332 2.33 2.64 -19.61
CA SER A 332 3.21 3.04 -18.53
C SER A 332 4.59 2.48 -18.82
N ALA A 333 5.61 3.34 -18.78
CA ALA A 333 7.01 2.96 -18.93
C ALA A 333 7.45 1.90 -17.89
N GLU A 334 6.70 1.75 -16.80
CA GLU A 334 6.99 0.81 -15.73
C GLU A 334 6.49 -0.63 -16.02
N LEU A 335 5.60 -0.82 -17.00
CA LEU A 335 5.01 -2.10 -17.37
C LEU A 335 5.79 -2.77 -18.52
N THR A 336 7.06 -3.11 -18.24
CA THR A 336 7.97 -3.73 -19.22
C THR A 336 8.57 -5.04 -18.70
N GLU A 337 9.03 -5.89 -19.60
CA GLU A 337 9.76 -7.13 -19.26
C GLU A 337 11.04 -6.85 -18.46
N GLN A 338 11.71 -5.74 -18.75
CA GLN A 338 12.91 -5.32 -18.02
C GLN A 338 12.56 -4.93 -16.58
N SER A 339 11.46 -4.18 -16.38
CA SER A 339 10.93 -3.85 -15.06
C SER A 339 10.60 -5.10 -14.25
N LEU A 340 9.96 -6.10 -14.87
CA LEU A 340 9.69 -7.40 -14.23
C LEU A 340 10.97 -8.04 -13.69
N VAL A 341 12.01 -8.12 -14.52
CA VAL A 341 13.30 -8.70 -14.13
C VAL A 341 13.95 -7.92 -12.99
N ASP A 342 13.93 -6.59 -13.04
CA ASP A 342 14.55 -5.74 -12.02
C ASP A 342 13.85 -5.89 -10.67
N TRP A 343 12.52 -5.95 -10.66
CA TRP A 343 11.74 -6.16 -9.43
C TRP A 343 11.89 -7.58 -8.86
N VAL A 344 12.02 -8.61 -9.70
CA VAL A 344 12.36 -9.96 -9.22
C VAL A 344 13.69 -9.94 -8.48
N PHE A 345 14.74 -9.34 -9.05
CA PHE A 345 16.05 -9.30 -8.39
C PHE A 345 16.04 -8.46 -7.11
N LYS A 346 15.31 -7.34 -7.08
CA LYS A 346 15.06 -6.59 -5.85
C LYS A 346 14.44 -7.46 -4.75
N GLY A 347 13.42 -8.24 -5.09
CA GLY A 347 12.79 -9.18 -4.16
C GLY A 347 13.77 -10.24 -3.64
N ILE A 348 14.60 -10.81 -4.52
CA ILE A 348 15.62 -11.80 -4.13
C ILE A 348 16.66 -11.17 -3.20
N ASP A 349 17.12 -9.95 -3.48
CA ASP A 349 18.05 -9.19 -2.64
C ASP A 349 17.44 -8.94 -1.25
N ALA A 350 16.19 -8.47 -1.19
CA ALA A 350 15.48 -8.20 0.05
C ALA A 350 15.32 -9.48 0.91
N PHE A 351 14.85 -10.59 0.32
CA PHE A 351 14.71 -11.85 1.07
C PHE A 351 16.04 -12.44 1.52
N GLN A 352 17.12 -12.22 0.77
CA GLN A 352 18.47 -12.57 1.23
C GLN A 352 18.88 -11.75 2.45
N SER A 353 18.67 -10.43 2.44
CA SER A 353 18.94 -9.56 3.60
C SER A 353 18.08 -9.93 4.81
N ALA A 354 16.88 -10.48 4.59
CA ALA A 354 16.00 -10.98 5.64
C ALA A 354 16.34 -12.40 6.17
N ASN A 355 17.34 -13.08 5.59
CA ASN A 355 17.61 -14.51 5.83
C ASN A 355 16.44 -15.46 5.47
N LEU A 356 15.48 -15.02 4.65
CA LEU A 356 14.41 -15.86 4.10
C LEU A 356 14.83 -16.46 2.76
N HIS A 357 15.78 -17.39 2.82
CA HIS A 357 16.38 -17.98 1.62
C HIS A 357 15.35 -18.75 0.76
N SER A 358 14.29 -19.31 1.35
CA SER A 358 13.26 -20.08 0.63
C SER A 358 12.46 -19.20 -0.33
N PHE A 359 12.12 -17.99 0.09
CA PHE A 359 11.43 -17.01 -0.75
C PHE A 359 12.34 -16.51 -1.87
N ALA A 360 13.63 -16.25 -1.57
CA ALA A 360 14.61 -15.88 -2.57
C ALA A 360 14.79 -16.97 -3.65
N ILE A 361 14.82 -18.25 -3.26
CA ILE A 361 14.89 -19.39 -4.19
C ILE A 361 13.63 -19.47 -5.05
N SER A 362 12.45 -19.27 -4.46
CA SER A 362 11.16 -19.29 -5.17
C SER A 362 11.14 -18.24 -6.28
N LEU A 363 11.61 -17.01 -6.01
CA LEU A 363 11.76 -15.96 -7.03
C LEU A 363 12.79 -16.32 -8.12
N CYS A 364 13.88 -16.99 -7.77
CA CYS A 364 14.83 -17.49 -8.77
C CYS A 364 14.17 -18.52 -9.70
N TYR A 365 13.40 -19.47 -9.15
CA TYR A 365 12.69 -20.45 -9.97
C TYR A 365 11.59 -19.84 -10.82
N PHE A 366 10.93 -18.79 -10.34
CA PHE A 366 9.97 -18.01 -11.13
C PHE A 366 10.59 -17.46 -12.43
N ILE A 367 11.79 -16.88 -12.37
CA ILE A 367 12.38 -16.16 -13.52
C ILE A 367 13.26 -17.02 -14.45
N ILE A 368 13.70 -18.21 -14.01
CA ILE A 368 14.53 -19.12 -14.80
C ILE A 368 13.93 -19.45 -16.18
N PRO A 369 12.65 -19.83 -16.30
CA PRO A 369 12.04 -20.14 -17.59
C PRO A 369 12.11 -18.98 -18.59
N TYR A 370 11.96 -17.74 -18.10
CA TYR A 370 12.06 -16.54 -18.92
C TYR A 370 13.47 -16.33 -19.49
N PHE A 371 14.53 -16.54 -18.69
CA PHE A 371 15.89 -16.44 -19.22
C PHE A 371 16.25 -17.58 -20.17
N SER A 372 15.71 -18.77 -19.95
CA SER A 372 15.88 -19.92 -20.84
C SER A 372 15.26 -19.65 -22.21
N ALA A 373 14.00 -19.19 -22.23
CA ALA A 373 13.27 -18.87 -23.46
C ALA A 373 13.95 -17.75 -24.27
N ASN A 374 14.52 -16.75 -23.59
CA ASN A 374 15.24 -15.64 -24.23
C ASN A 374 16.72 -15.94 -24.50
N HIS A 375 17.19 -17.17 -24.28
CA HIS A 375 18.59 -17.59 -24.45
C HIS A 375 19.62 -16.69 -23.72
N ASN A 376 19.24 -16.13 -22.57
CA ASN A 376 20.13 -15.30 -21.75
C ASN A 376 20.96 -16.17 -20.80
N PHE A 377 21.92 -16.90 -21.37
CA PHE A 377 22.75 -17.87 -20.63
C PHE A 377 23.57 -17.25 -19.51
N ARG A 378 23.93 -15.96 -19.62
CA ARG A 378 24.66 -15.25 -18.56
C ARG A 378 23.80 -15.07 -17.32
N LYS A 379 22.62 -14.47 -17.46
CA LYS A 379 21.68 -14.31 -16.33
C LYS A 379 21.25 -15.66 -15.76
N LEU A 380 21.11 -16.68 -16.60
CA LEU A 380 20.80 -18.04 -16.17
C LEU A 380 21.91 -18.62 -15.27
N ALA A 381 23.18 -18.54 -15.69
CA ALA A 381 24.32 -19.00 -14.90
C ALA A 381 24.44 -18.27 -13.56
N ASP A 382 24.26 -16.94 -13.57
CA ASP A 382 24.29 -16.11 -12.35
C ASP A 382 23.16 -16.50 -11.38
N THR A 383 21.95 -16.75 -11.90
CA THR A 383 20.79 -17.17 -11.09
C THR A 383 21.02 -18.53 -10.44
N HIS A 384 21.54 -19.53 -11.19
CA HIS A 384 21.86 -20.84 -10.62
C HIS A 384 22.99 -20.79 -9.60
N LYS A 385 24.02 -19.96 -9.84
CA LYS A 385 25.09 -19.71 -8.86
C LYS A 385 24.51 -19.13 -7.56
N ARG A 386 23.56 -18.19 -7.68
CA ARG A 386 22.88 -17.60 -6.52
C ARG A 386 22.05 -18.63 -5.75
N ILE A 387 21.32 -19.51 -6.45
CA ILE A 387 20.60 -20.63 -5.82
C ILE A 387 21.54 -21.55 -5.04
N ASN A 388 22.72 -21.88 -5.60
CA ASN A 388 23.70 -22.71 -4.90
C ASN A 388 24.14 -22.09 -3.56
N VAL A 389 24.43 -20.78 -3.56
CA VAL A 389 24.78 -20.04 -2.33
C VAL A 389 23.61 -20.05 -1.35
N LEU A 390 22.38 -19.81 -1.81
CA LEU A 390 21.18 -19.82 -0.96
C LEU A 390 20.98 -21.17 -0.27
N TYR A 391 21.11 -22.29 -1.00
CA TYR A 391 21.02 -23.62 -0.40
C TYR A 391 22.13 -23.89 0.62
N SER A 392 23.34 -23.39 0.39
CA SER A 392 24.43 -23.55 1.36
C SER A 392 24.11 -22.92 2.73
N HIS A 393 23.37 -21.81 2.76
CA HIS A 393 22.92 -21.17 3.99
C HIS A 393 21.76 -21.92 4.68
N MET A 394 20.96 -22.70 3.94
CA MET A 394 19.82 -23.43 4.50
C MET A 394 20.21 -24.71 5.24
N VAL A 395 21.39 -25.26 4.93
CA VAL A 395 21.96 -26.42 5.61
C VAL A 395 22.17 -26.10 7.09
N ASP A 396 22.53 -24.86 7.42
CA ASP A 396 22.62 -24.39 8.80
C ASP A 396 21.22 -24.03 9.35
N THR A 397 20.55 -25.01 9.97
CA THR A 397 19.21 -24.85 10.58
C THR A 397 19.15 -23.83 11.73
N ASN A 398 20.30 -23.29 12.16
CA ASN A 398 20.41 -22.33 13.26
C ASN A 398 19.84 -20.94 12.98
N ASN A 399 19.53 -20.60 11.73
CA ASN A 399 19.24 -19.22 11.33
C ASN A 399 17.76 -18.96 10.95
N ARG A 400 16.85 -19.89 11.24
CA ARG A 400 15.44 -19.84 10.80
C ARG A 400 14.52 -19.12 11.79
N TYR A 401 14.80 -17.85 12.10
CA TYR A 401 13.99 -17.05 13.02
C TYR A 401 13.17 -15.98 12.28
N ILE A 402 11.85 -16.12 12.33
CA ILE A 402 10.89 -15.31 11.56
C ILE A 402 10.44 -14.05 12.33
N GLY A 403 10.66 -14.03 13.64
CA GLY A 403 10.13 -13.01 14.55
C GLY A 403 9.11 -13.56 15.54
N TYR A 404 8.60 -12.66 16.36
CA TYR A 404 7.46 -12.84 17.25
C TYR A 404 6.24 -12.13 16.68
N PHE A 405 5.05 -12.61 17.05
CA PHE A 405 3.79 -11.97 16.70
C PHE A 405 3.09 -11.43 17.95
N TYR A 406 2.61 -10.19 17.88
CA TYR A 406 1.98 -9.50 19.00
C TYR A 406 0.65 -8.86 18.59
N LEU A 407 -0.41 -9.14 19.33
CA LEU A 407 -1.64 -8.36 19.28
C LEU A 407 -1.43 -7.04 20.02
N VAL A 408 -1.62 -5.93 19.31
CA VAL A 408 -1.52 -4.57 19.82
C VAL A 408 -2.91 -3.92 19.77
N SER A 409 -3.33 -3.38 20.90
CA SER A 409 -4.61 -2.69 21.05
C SER A 409 -4.37 -1.24 21.48
N PHE A 410 -4.98 -0.28 20.78
CA PHE A 410 -4.84 1.14 21.08
C PHE A 410 -6.06 1.67 21.82
N TYR A 411 -5.85 2.35 22.95
CA TYR A 411 -6.91 2.86 23.84
C TYR A 411 -6.78 4.37 24.10
N GLY A 412 -7.92 5.01 24.34
CA GLY A 412 -8.02 6.42 24.70
C GLY A 412 -7.88 7.35 23.50
N LYS A 413 -7.01 8.37 23.57
CA LYS A 413 -6.91 9.44 22.57
C LYS A 413 -6.10 9.10 21.30
N PHE A 414 -5.91 7.82 20.97
CA PHE A 414 -5.28 7.45 19.70
C PHE A 414 -6.23 7.67 18.52
N HIS A 415 -5.70 8.08 17.35
CA HIS A 415 -6.49 8.12 16.11
C HIS A 415 -7.10 6.75 15.76
N CYS A 416 -6.36 5.67 16.05
CA CYS A 416 -6.79 4.29 15.89
C CYS A 416 -7.40 3.68 17.17
N ALA A 417 -7.91 4.50 18.09
CA ALA A 417 -8.50 4.00 19.33
C ALA A 417 -9.65 3.01 19.05
N GLY A 418 -9.62 1.86 19.73
CA GLY A 418 -10.58 0.78 19.54
C GLY A 418 -10.22 -0.20 18.40
N LYS A 419 -9.21 0.11 17.58
CA LYS A 419 -8.66 -0.84 16.59
C LYS A 419 -7.59 -1.73 17.23
N GLN A 420 -7.48 -2.94 16.69
CA GLN A 420 -6.48 -3.92 17.08
C GLN A 420 -5.71 -4.39 15.85
N PHE A 421 -4.43 -4.64 16.03
CA PHE A 421 -3.53 -5.06 14.96
C PHE A 421 -2.64 -6.20 15.45
N VAL A 422 -2.36 -7.17 14.59
CA VAL A 422 -1.29 -8.14 14.84
C VAL A 422 -0.02 -7.64 14.16
N TYR A 423 1.05 -7.49 14.93
CA TYR A 423 2.36 -7.08 14.47
C TYR A 423 3.29 -8.28 14.38
N ARG A 424 4.12 -8.32 13.34
CA ARG A 424 5.35 -9.11 13.30
C ARG A 424 6.52 -8.24 13.77
N SER A 425 7.35 -8.75 14.68
CA SER A 425 8.54 -8.04 15.13
C SER A 425 9.70 -8.98 15.39
N THR A 426 10.92 -8.54 15.12
CA THR A 426 12.14 -9.26 15.52
C THR A 426 12.46 -9.11 17.01
N LEU A 427 11.87 -8.11 17.68
CA LEU A 427 12.13 -7.74 19.07
C LEU A 427 11.30 -8.57 20.06
N ARG A 428 11.88 -8.85 21.24
CA ARG A 428 11.14 -9.47 22.34
C ARG A 428 10.13 -8.49 22.94
N ILE A 429 9.11 -9.01 23.62
CA ILE A 429 7.93 -8.23 24.04
C ILE A 429 8.26 -6.93 24.77
N LYS A 430 9.27 -6.91 25.65
CA LYS A 430 9.66 -5.69 26.39
C LYS A 430 10.28 -4.64 25.48
N GLU A 431 11.25 -5.04 24.66
CA GLU A 431 11.92 -4.16 23.69
C GLU A 431 10.92 -3.65 22.64
N PHE A 432 9.99 -4.51 22.23
CA PHE A 432 8.91 -4.15 21.31
C PHE A 432 7.96 -3.14 21.92
N GLN A 433 7.55 -3.32 23.18
CA GLN A 433 6.73 -2.36 23.93
C GLN A 433 7.41 -0.99 24.03
N GLU A 434 8.70 -0.95 24.35
CA GLU A 434 9.49 0.29 24.41
C GLU A 434 9.59 0.97 23.04
N ALA A 435 9.82 0.20 21.98
CA ALA A 435 9.87 0.71 20.60
C ALA A 435 8.51 1.28 20.16
N LEU A 436 7.40 0.61 20.47
CA LEU A 436 6.05 1.11 20.19
C LEU A 436 5.74 2.40 20.95
N VAL A 437 6.05 2.44 22.24
CA VAL A 437 5.87 3.65 23.04
C VAL A 437 6.69 4.79 22.44
N LYS A 438 7.95 4.57 22.08
CA LYS A 438 8.80 5.59 21.44
C LYS A 438 8.24 6.06 20.09
N MET A 439 7.72 5.15 19.27
CA MET A 439 7.11 5.47 17.98
C MET A 439 5.87 6.35 18.12
N HIS A 440 5.06 6.09 19.16
CA HIS A 440 3.75 6.70 19.39
C HIS A 440 3.74 7.83 20.44
N SER A 441 4.87 8.10 21.10
CA SER A 441 5.00 9.14 22.12
C SER A 441 5.39 10.47 21.47
N GLN A 442 4.40 11.23 21.02
CA GLN A 442 4.56 12.64 20.63
C GLN A 442 3.44 13.53 21.18
N GLY A 443 3.81 14.74 21.66
CA GLY A 443 2.91 15.76 22.24
C GLY A 443 2.92 15.84 23.78
N GLU A 444 1.96 16.56 24.37
CA GLU A 444 1.84 16.80 25.83
C GLU A 444 1.48 15.55 26.66
N GLN A 445 1.05 14.45 26.03
CA GLN A 445 0.74 13.20 26.73
C GLN A 445 1.48 11.99 26.13
N PRO A 446 2.45 11.40 26.85
CA PRO A 446 3.20 10.24 26.39
C PRO A 446 2.30 8.99 26.32
N ALA A 447 2.61 8.10 25.37
CA ALA A 447 1.98 6.79 25.33
C ALA A 447 2.48 5.93 26.50
N SER A 448 1.63 5.05 27.01
CA SER A 448 2.00 4.11 28.08
C SER A 448 1.49 2.71 27.79
N ILE A 449 2.15 1.69 28.36
CA ILE A 449 1.69 0.31 28.24
C ILE A 449 0.59 0.04 29.25
N VAL A 450 -0.51 -0.60 28.82
CA VAL A 450 -1.56 -1.07 29.72
C VAL A 450 -1.01 -2.23 30.56
N GLU A 451 -1.04 -2.08 31.88
CA GLU A 451 -0.76 -3.19 32.79
C GLU A 451 -1.86 -4.26 32.67
N SER A 452 -1.47 -5.53 32.52
CA SER A 452 -2.34 -6.67 32.16
C SER A 452 -3.53 -6.97 33.09
N LYS A 453 -3.72 -6.20 34.17
CA LYS A 453 -4.79 -6.35 35.16
C LYS A 453 -5.65 -5.10 35.37
N LYS A 454 -5.33 -3.99 34.71
CA LYS A 454 -6.04 -2.72 34.87
C LYS A 454 -6.92 -2.47 33.65
N GLN A 455 -8.10 -1.91 33.89
CA GLN A 455 -8.89 -1.35 32.80
C GLN A 455 -8.15 -0.15 32.20
N PRO A 456 -8.12 -0.01 30.86
CA PRO A 456 -7.50 1.14 30.24
C PRO A 456 -8.29 2.41 30.56
N ASP A 457 -7.59 3.51 30.82
CA ASP A 457 -8.16 4.83 31.02
C ASP A 457 -8.49 5.47 29.66
N PRO A 458 -9.76 5.80 29.38
CA PRO A 458 -10.17 6.44 28.13
C PRO A 458 -9.51 7.80 27.88
N ASN A 459 -8.99 8.47 28.91
CA ASN A 459 -8.41 9.80 28.80
C ASN A 459 -6.91 9.78 28.48
N LEU A 460 -6.23 8.66 28.70
CA LEU A 460 -4.80 8.48 28.51
C LEU A 460 -4.51 7.72 27.21
N ARG A 461 -3.36 7.98 26.60
CA ARG A 461 -2.88 7.20 25.45
C ARG A 461 -2.25 5.92 25.95
N GLN A 462 -2.97 4.80 25.86
CA GLN A 462 -2.48 3.50 26.33
C GLN A 462 -2.46 2.42 25.25
N ILE A 463 -1.42 1.59 25.27
CA ILE A 463 -1.18 0.52 24.31
C ILE A 463 -1.15 -0.82 25.05
N GLY A 464 -2.05 -1.74 24.69
CA GLY A 464 -2.00 -3.13 25.16
C GLY A 464 -1.20 -3.99 24.20
N VAL A 465 -0.34 -4.87 24.71
CA VAL A 465 0.47 -5.80 23.90
C VAL A 465 0.37 -7.20 24.47
N ILE A 466 -0.02 -8.17 23.64
CA ILE A 466 -0.22 -9.59 24.00
C ILE A 466 0.45 -10.48 22.96
N ASN A 467 1.07 -11.59 23.38
CA ASN A 467 1.62 -12.59 22.44
C ASN A 467 0.50 -13.29 21.67
N VAL A 468 0.71 -13.52 20.38
CA VAL A 468 -0.18 -14.36 19.57
C VAL A 468 0.59 -15.42 18.80
N THR A 469 -0.08 -16.52 18.50
CA THR A 469 0.46 -17.62 17.71
C THR A 469 -0.33 -17.78 16.40
N PRO A 470 0.34 -18.03 15.26
CA PRO A 470 -0.34 -18.28 14.00
C PRO A 470 -1.05 -19.64 14.02
N PHE A 471 -2.23 -19.69 13.42
CA PHE A 471 -3.04 -20.90 13.27
C PHE A 471 -3.32 -21.16 11.79
N ASN A 472 -3.67 -22.40 11.44
CA ASN A 472 -4.17 -22.67 10.09
C ASN A 472 -5.46 -21.88 9.79
N GLU A 473 -5.82 -21.76 8.52
CA GLU A 473 -7.00 -20.98 8.08
C GLU A 473 -8.32 -21.47 8.70
N GLU A 474 -8.39 -22.75 9.09
CA GLU A 474 -9.55 -23.33 9.79
C GLU A 474 -9.60 -22.96 11.29
N GLY A 475 -8.51 -22.43 11.85
CA GLY A 475 -8.40 -22.12 13.27
C GLY A 475 -8.34 -23.36 14.18
N THR A 476 -8.00 -24.53 13.64
CA THR A 476 -8.02 -25.81 14.34
C THR A 476 -6.68 -26.17 14.98
N ALA A 477 -5.55 -25.75 14.41
CA ALA A 477 -4.22 -26.09 14.90
C ALA A 477 -3.21 -24.94 14.72
N PRO A 478 -2.24 -24.80 15.64
CA PRO A 478 -1.15 -23.85 15.51
C PRO A 478 -0.20 -24.25 14.37
N LEU A 479 0.33 -23.28 13.63
CA LEU A 479 1.34 -23.52 12.60
C LEU A 479 2.72 -23.61 13.23
N THR A 480 3.08 -24.79 13.75
CA THR A 480 4.38 -25.06 14.33
C THR A 480 5.34 -25.66 13.30
N GLY A 481 6.63 -25.30 13.38
CA GLY A 481 7.67 -25.90 12.53
C GLY A 481 7.67 -25.51 11.05
N VAL A 482 6.83 -24.55 10.64
CA VAL A 482 6.82 -23.98 9.27
C VAL A 482 7.85 -22.87 9.10
N ASP A 483 8.39 -22.71 7.89
CA ASP A 483 9.41 -21.69 7.58
C ASP A 483 8.87 -20.25 7.62
N PHE A 484 7.57 -20.06 7.36
CA PHE A 484 6.87 -18.79 7.55
C PHE A 484 5.35 -19.08 7.66
N PRO A 485 4.60 -18.42 8.57
CA PRO A 485 3.15 -18.61 8.64
C PRO A 485 2.44 -17.90 7.48
N HIS A 486 1.80 -18.66 6.59
CA HIS A 486 0.95 -18.15 5.51
C HIS A 486 -0.52 -18.17 5.91
N THR A 487 -0.92 -17.29 6.84
CA THR A 487 -2.25 -17.33 7.45
C THR A 487 -2.79 -15.95 7.82
N ARG A 488 -4.12 -15.82 7.80
CA ARG A 488 -4.89 -14.71 8.37
C ARG A 488 -5.35 -14.96 9.81
N ILE A 489 -5.13 -16.16 10.33
CA ILE A 489 -5.68 -16.60 11.62
C ILE A 489 -4.60 -16.65 12.69
N PHE A 490 -4.85 -15.93 13.79
CA PHE A 490 -3.96 -15.87 14.94
C PHE A 490 -4.74 -16.12 16.22
N CYS A 491 -4.05 -16.61 17.24
CA CYS A 491 -4.66 -16.95 18.52
C CYS A 491 -3.91 -16.27 19.66
N SER A 492 -4.64 -15.60 20.55
CA SER A 492 -4.12 -15.17 21.85
C SER A 492 -4.67 -16.06 22.96
N GLU A 493 -3.82 -16.48 23.89
CA GLU A 493 -4.23 -17.28 25.03
C GLU A 493 -3.86 -16.59 26.34
N ILE A 494 -4.86 -16.35 27.19
CA ILE A 494 -4.69 -15.69 28.48
C ILE A 494 -5.25 -16.59 29.57
N ARG A 495 -4.42 -16.90 30.58
CA ARG A 495 -4.91 -17.61 31.77
C ARG A 495 -5.75 -16.67 32.64
N ARG A 496 -6.93 -17.14 33.01
CA ARG A 496 -7.89 -16.46 33.89
C ARG A 496 -8.17 -17.34 35.09
N SER A 497 -8.51 -16.73 36.22
CA SER A 497 -9.07 -17.45 37.36
C SER A 497 -10.55 -17.12 37.48
N LEU A 498 -11.39 -18.14 37.73
CA LEU A 498 -12.84 -17.99 37.88
C LEU A 498 -13.24 -17.01 38.99
N ASP A 499 -12.41 -16.88 40.05
CA ASP A 499 -12.74 -16.10 41.25
C ASP A 499 -11.76 -14.92 41.50
N GLY A 500 -10.93 -14.54 40.51
CA GLY A 500 -9.87 -13.55 40.72
C GLY A 500 -8.70 -14.03 41.61
N ALA A 501 -8.67 -15.32 41.95
CA ALA A 501 -7.56 -15.97 42.64
C ALA A 501 -6.29 -16.02 41.75
N LYS A 502 -5.14 -16.42 42.32
CA LYS A 502 -3.93 -16.61 41.53
C LYS A 502 -4.19 -17.69 40.45
N PRO A 503 -3.79 -17.47 39.18
CA PRO A 503 -3.98 -18.43 38.08
C PRO A 503 -3.28 -19.79 38.28
N ASP A 504 -2.53 -19.94 39.36
CA ASP A 504 -1.65 -21.07 39.65
C ASP A 504 -2.42 -22.27 40.27
N VAL A 505 -3.68 -22.07 40.67
CA VAL A 505 -4.54 -23.12 41.23
C VAL A 505 -5.23 -23.88 40.09
N LEU A 506 -4.79 -25.11 39.81
CA LEU A 506 -5.24 -25.92 38.67
C LEU A 506 -6.76 -26.03 38.58
N GLU A 507 -7.47 -26.24 39.70
CA GLU A 507 -8.94 -26.39 39.76
C GLU A 507 -9.70 -25.13 39.34
N LYS A 508 -9.05 -23.96 39.36
CA LYS A 508 -9.66 -22.66 39.08
C LYS A 508 -9.05 -21.97 37.87
N ALA A 509 -8.03 -22.56 37.26
CA ALA A 509 -7.26 -21.98 36.17
C ALA A 509 -7.96 -22.22 34.84
N CYS A 510 -8.73 -21.25 34.38
CA CYS A 510 -9.30 -21.24 33.04
C CYS A 510 -8.32 -20.64 32.03
N LYS A 511 -8.54 -20.95 30.75
CA LYS A 511 -7.82 -20.32 29.64
C LYS A 511 -8.83 -19.64 28.73
N GLU A 512 -8.65 -18.35 28.50
CA GLU A 512 -9.40 -17.59 27.50
C GLU A 512 -8.61 -17.63 26.20
N ARG A 513 -9.21 -18.25 25.18
CA ARG A 513 -8.65 -18.37 23.83
C ARG A 513 -9.39 -17.38 22.93
N THR A 514 -8.66 -16.45 22.35
CA THR A 514 -9.21 -15.48 21.40
C THR A 514 -8.65 -15.77 20.03
N MET A 515 -9.50 -16.23 19.11
CA MET A 515 -9.16 -16.39 17.70
C MET A 515 -9.39 -15.06 16.99
N LEU A 516 -8.37 -14.62 16.27
CA LEU A 516 -8.28 -13.34 15.57
C LEU A 516 -8.20 -13.64 14.07
N ARG A 517 -9.00 -12.94 13.28
CA ARG A 517 -8.90 -12.93 11.83
C ARG A 517 -8.42 -11.57 11.35
N LEU A 518 -7.36 -11.59 10.56
CA LEU A 518 -6.74 -10.41 9.99
C LEU A 518 -7.35 -10.04 8.63
N ARG A 519 -7.16 -8.77 8.21
CA ARG A 519 -7.54 -8.32 6.87
C ARG A 519 -6.73 -9.06 5.80
N HIS A 520 -5.41 -9.04 5.92
CA HIS A 520 -4.49 -9.78 5.05
C HIS A 520 -3.67 -10.82 5.82
N ALA A 521 -3.11 -11.78 5.09
CA ALA A 521 -2.25 -12.83 5.62
C ALA A 521 -0.84 -12.30 5.83
N PHE A 522 -0.14 -12.87 6.82
CA PHE A 522 1.31 -12.81 6.81
C PHE A 522 1.86 -13.85 5.81
N PRO A 523 3.02 -13.62 5.17
CA PRO A 523 3.78 -12.37 5.17
C PRO A 523 3.02 -11.27 4.40
N SER A 524 3.02 -10.05 4.94
CA SER A 524 2.35 -8.89 4.35
C SER A 524 3.36 -7.87 3.82
N VAL A 525 2.88 -6.95 2.99
CA VAL A 525 3.57 -5.71 2.61
C VAL A 525 3.74 -4.75 3.80
N LEU A 526 3.01 -4.99 4.90
CA LEU A 526 3.07 -4.25 6.16
C LEU A 526 3.62 -5.12 7.31
N GLU A 527 4.21 -4.48 8.31
CA GLU A 527 4.65 -5.14 9.55
C GLU A 527 3.46 -5.53 10.45
N ARG A 528 2.30 -4.92 10.22
CA ARG A 528 1.07 -5.13 11.00
C ARG A 528 -0.13 -5.30 10.09
N GLU A 529 -1.09 -6.08 10.56
CA GLU A 529 -2.38 -6.26 9.88
C GLU A 529 -3.54 -6.02 10.86
N GLU A 530 -4.59 -5.37 10.35
CA GLU A 530 -5.79 -5.03 11.14
C GLU A 530 -6.60 -6.29 11.44
N VAL A 531 -7.02 -6.44 12.70
CA VAL A 531 -7.96 -7.49 13.11
C VAL A 531 -9.36 -7.08 12.66
N ILE A 532 -9.95 -7.86 11.76
CA ILE A 532 -11.30 -7.60 11.21
C ILE A 532 -12.40 -8.34 11.95
N SER A 533 -12.06 -9.44 12.64
CA SER A 533 -13.00 -10.17 13.50
C SER A 533 -12.27 -10.93 14.58
N GLN A 534 -12.95 -11.16 15.71
CA GLN A 534 -12.45 -11.97 16.81
C GLN A 534 -13.56 -12.85 17.38
N SER A 535 -13.19 -14.03 17.88
CA SER A 535 -14.07 -14.91 18.63
C SER A 535 -13.36 -15.38 19.89
N ILE A 536 -14.08 -15.39 21.02
CA ILE A 536 -13.53 -15.73 22.33
C ILE A 536 -14.17 -17.03 22.80
N THR A 537 -13.34 -17.98 23.19
CA THR A 537 -13.75 -19.25 23.81
C THR A 537 -13.05 -19.39 25.15
N THR A 538 -13.81 -19.65 26.21
CA THR A 538 -13.27 -19.93 27.53
C THR A 538 -13.19 -21.44 27.75
N LEU A 539 -11.96 -21.95 27.93
CA LEU A 539 -11.71 -23.33 28.29
C LEU A 539 -11.85 -23.51 29.80
N THR A 540 -12.53 -24.59 30.20
CA THR A 540 -12.63 -25.00 31.60
C THR A 540 -11.26 -25.39 32.17
N PRO A 541 -11.10 -25.53 33.49
CA PRO A 541 -9.79 -25.84 34.07
C PRO A 541 -9.19 -27.18 33.60
N ILE A 542 -10.04 -28.20 33.45
CA ILE A 542 -9.62 -29.51 32.90
C ILE A 542 -9.23 -29.39 31.42
N GLN A 543 -9.98 -28.62 30.63
CA GLN A 543 -9.69 -28.39 29.21
C GLN A 543 -8.41 -27.59 29.01
N SER A 544 -8.20 -26.53 29.81
CA SER A 544 -6.95 -25.75 29.81
C SER A 544 -5.74 -26.63 30.11
N SER A 545 -5.85 -27.49 31.12
CA SER A 545 -4.76 -28.39 31.50
C SER A 545 -4.50 -29.45 30.43
N THR A 546 -5.55 -29.97 29.81
CA THR A 546 -5.46 -30.91 28.68
C THR A 546 -4.74 -30.28 27.49
N ASP A 547 -5.09 -29.05 27.15
CA ASP A 547 -4.50 -28.29 26.05
C ASP A 547 -3.00 -27.99 26.28
N ASP A 548 -2.63 -27.59 27.50
CA ASP A 548 -1.23 -27.37 27.88
C ASP A 548 -0.37 -28.64 27.75
N ILE A 549 -0.92 -29.79 28.14
CA ILE A 549 -0.22 -31.06 28.03
C ILE A 549 -0.17 -31.54 26.58
N SER A 550 -1.24 -31.33 25.82
CA SER A 550 -1.28 -31.66 24.38
C SER A 550 -0.18 -30.90 23.64
N SER A 551 -0.05 -29.59 23.88
CA SER A 551 1.02 -28.78 23.28
C SER A 551 2.42 -29.26 23.66
N LYS A 552 2.64 -29.64 24.94
CA LYS A 552 3.93 -30.23 25.36
C LYS A 552 4.22 -31.57 24.70
N ALA A 553 3.20 -32.42 24.55
CA ALA A 553 3.34 -33.72 23.89
C ALA A 553 3.69 -33.54 22.40
N GLU A 554 3.03 -32.62 21.70
CA GLU A 554 3.30 -32.29 20.30
C GLU A 554 4.70 -31.72 20.10
N GLN A 555 5.12 -30.77 20.96
CA GLN A 555 6.49 -30.22 20.92
C GLN A 555 7.56 -31.31 21.10
N LEU A 556 7.32 -32.26 22.02
CA LEU A 556 8.22 -33.38 22.22
C LEU A 556 8.19 -34.32 21.00
N SER A 557 7.02 -34.65 20.48
CA SER A 557 6.85 -35.49 19.29
C SER A 557 7.62 -34.94 18.08
N LEU A 558 7.39 -33.68 17.72
CA LEU A 558 8.08 -32.99 16.63
C LEU A 558 9.60 -32.95 16.80
N LEU A 559 10.07 -32.79 18.05
CA LEU A 559 11.51 -32.84 18.33
C LEU A 559 12.06 -34.25 18.09
N LEU A 560 11.33 -35.29 18.51
CA LEU A 560 11.74 -36.69 18.37
C LEU A 560 11.71 -37.17 16.92
N GLU A 561 10.79 -36.69 16.09
CA GLU A 561 10.74 -37.00 14.65
C GLU A 561 12.03 -36.57 13.92
N LYS A 562 12.63 -35.44 14.32
CA LYS A 562 13.87 -34.89 13.72
C LYS A 562 15.14 -35.50 14.34
N ARG A 563 15.22 -36.83 14.43
CA ARG A 563 16.31 -37.54 15.15
C ARG A 563 17.72 -37.18 14.70
N GLU A 564 17.94 -36.98 13.39
CA GLU A 564 19.28 -36.73 12.83
C GLU A 564 19.81 -35.33 13.17
N GLU A 565 18.91 -34.38 13.44
CA GLU A 565 19.24 -32.98 13.78
C GLU A 565 18.99 -32.65 15.26
N LEU A 566 18.62 -33.66 16.06
CA LEU A 566 18.20 -33.48 17.45
C LEU A 566 19.35 -32.97 18.32
N ARG A 567 19.13 -31.80 18.92
CA ARG A 567 19.99 -31.29 19.99
C ARG A 567 19.56 -31.87 21.32
N LEU A 568 20.47 -32.61 21.95
CA LEU A 568 20.24 -33.18 23.28
C LEU A 568 19.86 -32.15 24.33
N SER A 569 20.41 -30.93 24.26
CA SER A 569 20.03 -29.84 25.18
C SER A 569 18.56 -29.45 25.04
N SER A 570 18.02 -29.39 23.81
CA SER A 570 16.60 -29.11 23.58
C SER A 570 15.71 -30.22 24.14
N LEU A 571 16.11 -31.48 23.94
CA LEU A 571 15.41 -32.63 24.49
C LEU A 571 15.44 -32.63 26.04
N GLN A 572 16.58 -32.31 26.64
CA GLN A 572 16.75 -32.18 28.09
C GLN A 572 15.82 -31.10 28.68
N VAL A 573 15.68 -29.95 28.02
CA VAL A 573 14.80 -28.87 28.49
C VAL A 573 13.34 -29.34 28.51
N LEU A 574 12.87 -29.99 27.45
CA LEU A 574 11.50 -30.52 27.39
C LEU A 574 11.27 -31.63 28.42
N LEU A 575 12.15 -32.63 28.48
CA LEU A 575 12.05 -33.72 29.45
C LEU A 575 12.07 -33.20 30.89
N LYS A 576 12.95 -32.24 31.21
CA LYS A 576 12.98 -31.60 32.54
C LYS A 576 11.65 -30.90 32.85
N GLY A 577 11.10 -30.15 31.89
CA GLY A 577 9.83 -29.42 32.05
C GLY A 577 8.58 -30.31 32.15
N ILE A 578 8.71 -31.60 31.84
CA ILE A 578 7.64 -32.60 31.93
C ILE A 578 7.83 -33.50 33.17
N LEU A 579 9.01 -34.11 33.31
CA LEU A 579 9.30 -35.18 34.28
C LEU A 579 9.86 -34.65 35.61
N SER A 580 10.33 -33.40 35.64
CA SER A 580 10.91 -32.77 36.85
C SER A 580 10.39 -31.33 37.02
N ALA A 581 9.08 -31.16 36.83
CA ALA A 581 8.45 -29.84 36.92
C ALA A 581 8.32 -29.37 38.37
N GLU A 582 9.25 -28.51 38.81
CA GLU A 582 9.33 -27.99 40.19
C GLU A 582 8.32 -26.89 40.51
N VAL A 583 7.88 -26.11 39.50
CA VAL A 583 7.11 -24.86 39.74
C VAL A 583 5.60 -25.09 39.83
N ASN A 584 5.03 -25.97 38.99
CA ASN A 584 3.58 -26.17 38.87
C ASN A 584 3.13 -27.62 39.16
N GLY A 585 4.01 -28.47 39.71
CA GLY A 585 3.72 -29.88 40.00
C GLY A 585 3.58 -30.82 38.79
N GLY A 586 3.62 -30.27 37.56
CA GLY A 586 3.71 -31.03 36.31
C GLY A 586 2.47 -31.83 35.92
N PRO A 587 2.59 -32.71 34.91
CA PRO A 587 1.49 -33.56 34.45
C PRO A 587 0.90 -34.44 35.56
N GLY A 588 1.74 -34.90 36.51
CA GLY A 588 1.29 -35.70 37.65
C GLY A 588 0.34 -34.96 38.60
N ALA A 589 0.55 -33.64 38.80
CA ALA A 589 -0.36 -32.82 39.60
C ALA A 589 -1.72 -32.64 38.90
N ILE A 590 -1.72 -32.49 37.57
CA ILE A 590 -2.93 -32.42 36.75
C ILE A 590 -3.74 -33.71 36.90
N CYS A 591 -3.11 -34.89 36.76
CA CYS A 591 -3.79 -36.18 37.00
C CYS A 591 -4.40 -36.26 38.40
N ARG A 592 -3.64 -35.91 39.45
CA ARG A 592 -4.14 -35.93 40.84
C ARG A 592 -5.28 -34.94 41.10
N THR A 593 -5.37 -33.88 40.31
CA THR A 593 -6.40 -32.84 40.46
C THR A 593 -7.69 -33.23 39.77
N PHE A 594 -7.61 -33.67 38.50
CA PHE A 594 -8.79 -33.88 37.66
C PHE A 594 -9.24 -35.35 37.58
N LEU A 595 -8.34 -36.31 37.82
CA LEU A 595 -8.58 -37.75 37.67
C LEU A 595 -8.54 -38.51 39.02
N ASN A 596 -8.73 -37.80 40.14
CA ASN A 596 -8.82 -38.45 41.45
C ASN A 596 -10.19 -39.12 41.67
N LYS A 597 -10.22 -40.03 42.65
CA LYS A 597 -11.40 -40.82 43.01
C LYS A 597 -12.64 -39.95 43.26
N ASP A 598 -12.50 -38.93 44.10
CA ASP A 598 -13.60 -38.01 44.46
C ASP A 598 -14.18 -37.29 43.23
N SER A 599 -13.32 -36.81 42.32
CA SER A 599 -13.73 -36.07 41.11
C SER A 599 -14.51 -36.96 40.15
N LEU A 600 -14.09 -38.22 40.02
CA LEU A 600 -14.73 -39.21 39.16
C LEU A 600 -16.05 -39.72 39.74
N GLU A 601 -16.07 -40.10 41.04
CA GLU A 601 -17.28 -40.60 41.71
C GLU A 601 -18.39 -39.55 41.74
N LYS A 602 -18.03 -38.27 41.92
CA LYS A 602 -18.99 -37.14 41.95
C LYS A 602 -19.30 -36.57 40.57
N LYS A 603 -18.73 -37.13 39.48
CA LYS A 603 -18.83 -36.63 38.11
C LYS A 603 -18.61 -35.11 37.99
N MET A 604 -17.53 -34.61 38.61
CA MET A 604 -17.24 -33.18 38.68
C MET A 604 -16.88 -32.56 37.31
N TYR A 605 -16.46 -33.38 36.36
CA TYR A 605 -16.07 -32.97 35.01
C TYR A 605 -16.78 -33.84 33.96
N PRO A 606 -17.03 -33.32 32.74
CA PRO A 606 -17.59 -34.10 31.65
C PRO A 606 -16.75 -35.34 31.34
N GLU A 607 -17.40 -36.48 31.10
CA GLU A 607 -16.71 -37.75 30.83
C GLU A 607 -15.80 -37.66 29.58
N GLU A 608 -16.21 -36.91 28.57
CA GLU A 608 -15.41 -36.65 27.36
C GLU A 608 -14.09 -35.92 27.67
N ASP A 609 -14.12 -34.89 28.52
CA ASP A 609 -12.92 -34.13 28.93
C ASP A 609 -11.98 -35.00 29.77
N VAL A 610 -12.54 -35.85 30.64
CA VAL A 610 -11.78 -36.82 31.45
C VAL A 610 -11.07 -37.84 30.56
N GLN A 611 -11.78 -38.42 29.59
CA GLN A 611 -11.19 -39.36 28.64
C GLN A 611 -10.12 -38.70 27.77
N LYS A 612 -10.38 -37.48 27.28
CA LYS A 612 -9.43 -36.72 26.46
C LYS A 612 -8.14 -36.41 27.22
N LEU A 613 -8.24 -35.92 28.46
CA LEU A 613 -7.07 -35.67 29.32
C LEU A 613 -6.26 -36.95 29.52
N PHE A 614 -6.93 -38.07 29.79
CA PHE A 614 -6.27 -39.36 29.98
C PHE A 614 -5.52 -39.83 28.72
N LEU A 615 -6.15 -39.77 27.54
CA LEU A 615 -5.52 -40.14 26.27
C LEU A 615 -4.28 -39.29 25.96
N VAL A 616 -4.38 -37.98 26.18
CA VAL A 616 -3.25 -37.04 25.99
C VAL A 616 -2.10 -37.38 26.95
N MET A 617 -2.39 -37.74 28.20
CA MET A 617 -1.37 -38.18 29.16
C MET A 617 -0.69 -39.49 28.75
N GLN A 618 -1.43 -40.44 28.17
CA GLN A 618 -0.84 -41.66 27.63
C GLN A 618 0.11 -41.37 26.47
N GLY A 619 -0.33 -40.54 25.52
CA GLY A 619 0.51 -40.11 24.41
C GLY A 619 1.78 -39.39 24.89
N LEU A 620 1.68 -38.51 25.89
CA LEU A 620 2.84 -37.84 26.48
C LEU A 620 3.85 -38.85 27.07
N LEU A 621 3.37 -39.89 27.76
CA LEU A 621 4.22 -40.93 28.33
C LEU A 621 4.97 -41.72 27.23
N GLU A 622 4.31 -42.04 26.13
CA GLU A 622 4.95 -42.74 25.00
C GLU A 622 6.12 -41.91 24.43
N HIS A 623 5.88 -40.62 24.16
CA HIS A 623 6.93 -39.71 23.68
C HIS A 623 8.05 -39.52 24.73
N CYS A 624 7.72 -39.42 26.02
CA CYS A 624 8.73 -39.34 27.08
C CYS A 624 9.59 -40.60 27.17
N LYS A 625 8.99 -41.79 27.02
CA LYS A 625 9.72 -43.06 26.99
C LYS A 625 10.70 -43.12 25.82
N GLU A 626 10.27 -42.69 24.64
CA GLU A 626 11.13 -42.59 23.46
C GLU A 626 12.27 -41.57 23.67
N GLY A 627 11.94 -40.37 24.15
CA GLY A 627 12.92 -39.32 24.44
C GLY A 627 13.96 -39.73 25.48
N LEU A 628 13.56 -40.46 26.53
CA LEU A 628 14.48 -41.02 27.51
C LEU A 628 15.45 -42.04 26.89
N ALA A 629 14.97 -42.88 25.97
CA ALA A 629 15.81 -43.86 25.28
C ALA A 629 16.86 -43.16 24.38
N ILE A 630 16.44 -42.12 23.66
CA ILE A 630 17.35 -41.29 22.85
C ILE A 630 18.39 -40.61 23.73
N HIS A 631 17.93 -39.91 24.78
CA HIS A 631 18.83 -39.21 25.68
C HIS A 631 19.86 -40.16 26.30
N LYS A 632 19.43 -41.34 26.78
CA LYS A 632 20.33 -42.37 27.30
C LYS A 632 21.36 -42.86 26.29
N GLY A 633 20.97 -43.01 25.02
CA GLY A 633 21.85 -43.51 23.96
C GLY A 633 22.89 -42.50 23.49
N GLN A 634 22.65 -41.20 23.66
CA GLN A 634 23.50 -40.14 23.10
C GLN A 634 24.13 -39.23 24.18
N MET A 635 23.73 -39.35 25.45
CA MET A 635 24.27 -38.53 26.54
C MET A 635 25.76 -38.81 26.81
N LYS A 636 26.46 -37.79 27.33
CA LYS A 636 27.80 -37.95 27.91
C LYS A 636 27.71 -38.48 29.35
N ALA A 637 28.80 -39.03 29.88
CA ALA A 637 28.85 -39.62 31.21
C ALA A 637 28.44 -38.63 32.33
N GLU A 638 28.75 -37.34 32.17
CA GLU A 638 28.41 -36.29 33.15
C GLU A 638 26.90 -36.04 33.25
N ALA A 639 26.13 -36.38 32.20
CA ALA A 639 24.68 -36.23 32.17
C ALA A 639 23.92 -37.46 32.73
N ALA A 640 24.63 -38.50 33.19
CA ALA A 640 24.01 -39.70 33.76
C ALA A 640 23.14 -39.41 34.99
N GLY A 641 23.57 -38.46 35.85
CA GLY A 641 22.76 -38.03 36.99
C GLY A 641 21.43 -37.40 36.57
N LEU A 642 21.44 -36.62 35.48
CA LEU A 642 20.23 -36.01 34.92
C LEU A 642 19.29 -37.06 34.31
N GLN A 643 19.84 -38.05 33.60
CA GLN A 643 19.05 -39.19 33.09
C GLN A 643 18.35 -39.94 34.23
N ASN A 644 19.03 -40.22 35.34
CA ASN A 644 18.43 -40.89 36.49
C ASN A 644 17.25 -40.10 37.07
N ILE A 645 17.37 -38.76 37.16
CA ILE A 645 16.28 -37.89 37.61
C ILE A 645 15.08 -38.00 36.66
N PHE A 646 15.30 -37.97 35.34
CA PHE A 646 14.22 -38.10 34.37
C PHE A 646 13.56 -39.49 34.41
N GLU A 647 14.34 -40.57 34.52
CA GLU A 647 13.82 -41.94 34.63
C GLU A 647 12.96 -42.11 35.90
N LEU A 648 13.39 -41.56 37.04
CA LEU A 648 12.60 -41.56 38.27
C LEU A 648 11.28 -40.77 38.12
N GLY A 649 11.36 -39.58 37.54
CA GLY A 649 10.18 -38.75 37.26
C GLY A 649 9.18 -39.45 36.33
N PHE A 650 9.69 -40.14 35.31
CA PHE A 650 8.88 -40.95 34.39
C PHE A 650 8.17 -42.10 35.11
N LEU A 651 8.88 -42.86 35.93
CA LEU A 651 8.26 -43.96 36.70
C LEU A 651 7.15 -43.47 37.64
N GLN A 652 7.36 -42.32 38.29
CA GLN A 652 6.34 -41.73 39.15
C GLN A 652 5.10 -41.27 38.36
N LEU A 653 5.32 -40.65 37.19
CA LEU A 653 4.22 -40.23 36.32
C LEU A 653 3.47 -41.43 35.74
N GLU A 654 4.19 -42.45 35.25
CA GLU A 654 3.62 -43.67 34.70
C GLU A 654 2.75 -44.39 35.74
N ARG A 655 3.24 -44.49 36.99
CA ARG A 655 2.45 -45.04 38.10
C ARG A 655 1.16 -44.25 38.33
N THR A 656 1.26 -42.92 38.36
CA THR A 656 0.09 -42.04 38.57
C THR A 656 -0.95 -42.25 37.46
N VAL A 657 -0.52 -42.31 36.19
CA VAL A 657 -1.42 -42.52 35.05
C VAL A 657 -2.06 -43.92 35.09
N LYS A 658 -1.31 -44.96 35.48
CA LYS A 658 -1.87 -46.33 35.67
C LYS A 658 -2.93 -46.37 36.76
N GLU A 659 -2.70 -45.69 37.89
CA GLU A 659 -3.68 -45.57 38.98
C GLU A 659 -4.95 -44.83 38.50
N CYS A 660 -4.78 -43.73 37.74
CA CYS A 660 -5.91 -43.01 37.15
C CYS A 660 -6.71 -43.87 36.16
N LYS A 661 -6.04 -44.71 35.36
CA LYS A 661 -6.71 -45.63 34.43
C LYS A 661 -7.68 -46.56 35.15
N ALA A 662 -7.23 -47.18 36.25
CA ALA A 662 -8.06 -48.08 37.05
C ALA A 662 -9.31 -47.36 37.58
N LEU A 663 -9.13 -46.14 38.11
CA LEU A 663 -10.25 -45.32 38.60
C LEU A 663 -11.24 -44.94 37.48
N ILE A 664 -10.73 -44.60 36.29
CA ILE A 664 -11.58 -44.27 35.13
C ILE A 664 -12.39 -45.49 34.67
N ASP A 665 -11.73 -46.65 34.53
CA ASP A 665 -12.39 -47.91 34.13
C ASP A 665 -13.48 -48.33 35.12
N GLU A 666 -13.29 -48.08 36.42
CA GLU A 666 -14.28 -48.39 37.47
C GLU A 666 -15.51 -47.46 37.46
N ASN A 667 -15.34 -46.19 37.06
CA ASN A 667 -16.35 -45.13 37.24
C ASN A 667 -17.05 -44.67 35.95
N ILE A 668 -16.52 -44.94 34.75
CA ILE A 668 -17.11 -44.52 33.46
C ILE A 668 -17.85 -45.68 32.74
N LYS A 669 -17.63 -46.94 33.11
CA LYS A 669 -18.34 -48.10 32.53
C LYS A 669 -19.67 -48.48 33.22
N LYS A 670 -20.23 -47.60 34.05
CA LYS A 670 -21.54 -47.74 34.71
C LYS A 670 -22.39 -46.51 34.42
#